data_AF-A0A3C0K7F8-F1
#
_entry.id   AF-A0A3C0K7F8-F1
#
_cell.length_a   1.000
_cell.length_b   1.000
_cell.length_c   1.000
_cell.angle_alpha   90.00
_cell.angle_beta   90.00
_cell.angle_gamma   90.00
#
_symmetry.space_group_name_H-M   'P 1'
#
loop_
_entity.id
_entity.type
_entity.pdbx_description
1 polymer ?
#
loop_
_entity_poly.entity_id
_entity_poly.type
_entity_poly.pdbx_seq_one_letter_code
_entity_poly.pdbx_strand_id
1 'polypeptide(L)'
;MSAITRLLITANQFVVVALVITSFSMLLYSLTFNLRDRVAQAMNRLLACVTLVYLGDVLASVSIGKQVVSAALYCQWIGISMVPAAYLHFSDALLAKTGKPSRGRRIKLVFIVYTAGLIASVLALSSELIVHQIMDENGIKLLLPGRWFFLFVGGFLVITGVGLVNIYRAFLRCLTKVTKRRLGYLLLSSLAVPVGVFPYVMSVGGSISKSNMNLFWLAAIGVNVLISVAVVGMTYSVAFFGVTQPDRVIKGRLFQWILRGPIVASVTVGSYLFIRWFDSMVLTDLTLLVPVVVAAVLLLLQYVITVVRLPVERMFFYGKPSDRADVNRMQLLSEGLLTKDDLEKFMESVLGATCDILHISEGFVASVDSDVSTIEVQIGPKETLDLSSQFLNTITSSINVTDENDIFNPLGIIKHGSYLIIPLRTQNINNNSLNNPSLVGMIGLYSSFSIDEIYKLEEYASLAALVDRATMALQDRFLQFEVFKVMDKLLPEVEELQRMRAAVSYKGAAVLTATNLNDPDAVSWVKGALGHYWGGPRLSSSPLMKLRIVEGEKSRHHGNSVLALRSILKSAIEDLRPEGQRKFTIEWLLYNILELKFLQGLKVREIATKLAVSEADYYRKQRVAINEVLERIVERESESDFNVVDTN
;
A
#
# COMPACT_ATOMS: atom_id res chain seq x y z
N MET A 1 10.02 53.37 -10.58
CA MET A 1 9.60 52.01 -10.98
C MET A 1 8.20 52.06 -11.57
N SER A 2 7.97 51.43 -12.73
CA SER A 2 6.62 51.34 -13.32
C SER A 2 5.70 50.47 -12.44
N ALA A 3 4.37 50.67 -12.52
CA ALA A 3 3.40 49.81 -11.82
C ALA A 3 3.54 48.33 -12.23
N ILE A 4 3.87 48.08 -13.50
CA ILE A 4 4.13 46.76 -14.07
C ILE A 4 5.33 46.08 -13.40
N THR A 5 6.42 46.82 -13.17
CA THR A 5 7.61 46.28 -12.51
C THR A 5 7.31 45.87 -11.06
N ARG A 6 6.52 46.66 -10.33
CA ARG A 6 6.10 46.30 -8.97
C ARG A 6 5.22 45.05 -8.95
N LEU A 7 4.28 44.93 -9.90
CA LEU A 7 3.45 43.74 -10.05
C LEU A 7 4.31 42.49 -10.32
N LEU A 8 5.28 42.59 -11.22
CA LEU A 8 6.18 41.48 -11.55
C LEU A 8 7.05 41.03 -10.36
N ILE A 9 7.53 41.97 -9.54
CA ILE A 9 8.30 41.64 -8.32
C ILE A 9 7.42 40.88 -7.32
N THR A 10 6.22 41.38 -7.04
CA THR A 10 5.28 40.71 -6.13
C THR A 10 4.86 39.33 -6.65
N ALA A 11 4.63 39.21 -7.97
CA ALA A 11 4.33 37.93 -8.60
C ALA A 11 5.50 36.94 -8.47
N ASN A 12 6.75 37.39 -8.64
CA ASN A 12 7.91 36.55 -8.41
C ASN A 12 8.02 36.10 -6.95
N GLN A 13 7.81 37.00 -5.99
CA GLN A 13 7.79 36.64 -4.56
C GLN A 13 6.74 35.57 -4.27
N PHE A 14 5.53 35.69 -4.84
CA PHE A 14 4.50 34.66 -4.73
C PHE A 14 4.97 33.31 -5.28
N VAL A 15 5.58 33.29 -6.47
CA VAL A 15 6.07 32.05 -7.09
C VAL A 15 7.21 31.42 -6.27
N VAL A 16 8.13 32.20 -5.73
CA VAL A 16 9.22 31.71 -4.87
C VAL A 16 8.65 31.08 -3.59
N VAL A 17 7.68 31.73 -2.95
CA VAL A 17 6.98 31.17 -1.78
C VAL A 17 6.25 29.87 -2.12
N ALA A 18 5.51 29.85 -3.23
CA ALA A 18 4.83 28.65 -3.71
C ALA A 18 5.82 27.51 -4.01
N LEU A 19 7.01 27.83 -4.50
CA LEU A 19 8.07 26.87 -4.76
C LEU A 19 8.64 26.28 -3.46
N VAL A 20 8.89 27.08 -2.42
CA VAL A 20 9.32 26.57 -1.09
C VAL A 20 8.27 25.60 -0.55
N ILE A 21 7.01 26.01 -0.56
CA ILE A 21 5.88 25.20 -0.10
C ILE A 21 5.81 23.89 -0.89
N THR A 22 5.98 23.96 -2.22
CA THR A 22 5.96 22.78 -3.09
C THR A 22 7.13 21.85 -2.82
N SER A 23 8.35 22.38 -2.67
CA SER A 23 9.54 21.59 -2.38
C SER A 23 9.45 20.91 -1.02
N PHE A 24 9.03 21.63 0.02
CA PHE A 24 8.83 21.09 1.36
C PHE A 24 7.71 20.04 1.39
N SER A 25 6.60 20.29 0.70
CA SER A 25 5.50 19.34 0.62
C SER A 25 5.90 18.06 -0.13
N MET A 26 6.71 18.17 -1.20
CA MET A 26 7.25 17.02 -1.91
C MET A 26 8.27 16.24 -1.08
N LEU A 27 9.06 16.94 -0.26
CA LEU A 27 9.95 16.32 0.72
C LEU A 27 9.14 15.49 1.74
N LEU A 28 8.07 16.06 2.31
CA LEU A 28 7.21 15.33 3.26
C LEU A 28 6.53 14.11 2.61
N TYR A 29 6.06 14.26 1.37
CA TYR A 29 5.52 13.13 0.61
C TYR A 29 6.56 12.01 0.47
N SER A 30 7.76 12.35 0.02
CA SER A 30 8.84 11.39 -0.23
C SER A 30 9.50 10.86 1.06
N LEU A 31 9.29 11.50 2.21
CA LEU A 31 9.62 10.94 3.53
C LEU A 31 8.56 9.96 4.03
N THR A 32 7.31 10.13 3.64
CA THR A 32 6.22 9.23 4.04
C THR A 32 6.28 7.90 3.27
N PHE A 33 6.79 7.93 2.04
CA PHE A 33 6.84 6.77 1.14
C PHE A 33 8.29 6.42 0.75
N ASN A 34 8.63 5.14 0.72
CA ASN A 34 9.91 4.63 0.21
C ASN A 34 11.19 4.95 1.01
N LEU A 35 11.09 5.17 2.33
CA LEU A 35 12.26 5.40 3.19
C LEU A 35 13.35 4.31 3.10
N ARG A 36 13.01 3.08 2.72
CA ARG A 36 13.97 1.98 2.58
C ARG A 36 14.70 1.95 1.24
N ASP A 37 14.19 2.62 0.20
CA ASP A 37 14.84 2.59 -1.11
C ASP A 37 15.92 3.68 -1.22
N ARG A 38 17.10 3.29 -1.71
CA ARG A 38 18.27 4.19 -1.79
C ARG A 38 18.02 5.40 -2.68
N VAL A 39 17.23 5.25 -3.75
CA VAL A 39 16.90 6.34 -4.68
C VAL A 39 16.03 7.40 -3.99
N ALA A 40 15.02 6.98 -3.24
CA ALA A 40 14.14 7.86 -2.48
C ALA A 40 14.90 8.59 -1.35
N GLN A 41 15.78 7.88 -0.63
CA GLN A 41 16.65 8.52 0.38
C GLN A 41 17.55 9.61 -0.23
N ALA A 42 18.14 9.34 -1.39
CA ALA A 42 18.98 10.31 -2.08
C ALA A 42 18.19 11.53 -2.58
N MET A 43 16.98 11.29 -3.11
CA MET A 43 16.02 12.33 -3.48
C MET A 43 15.61 13.20 -2.29
N ASN A 44 15.34 12.60 -1.13
CA ASN A 44 14.98 13.33 0.09
C ASN A 44 16.09 14.29 0.53
N ARG A 45 17.35 13.87 0.45
CA ARG A 45 18.48 14.77 0.73
C ARG A 45 18.55 15.93 -0.26
N LEU A 46 18.31 15.67 -1.55
CA LEU A 46 18.29 16.71 -2.56
C LEU A 46 17.13 17.70 -2.33
N LEU A 47 15.92 17.21 -2.13
CA LEU A 47 14.75 18.04 -1.84
C LEU A 47 14.91 18.85 -0.55
N ALA A 48 15.55 18.30 0.48
CA ALA A 48 15.87 19.04 1.70
C ALA A 48 16.83 20.20 1.42
N CYS A 49 17.88 19.98 0.63
CA CYS A 49 18.80 21.04 0.23
C CYS A 49 18.08 22.12 -0.59
N VAL A 50 17.28 21.72 -1.60
CA VAL A 50 16.49 22.65 -2.42
C VAL A 50 15.52 23.46 -1.56
N THR A 51 14.80 22.81 -0.65
CA THR A 51 13.88 23.49 0.28
C THR A 51 14.63 24.51 1.12
N LEU A 52 15.82 24.17 1.63
CA LEU A 52 16.64 25.05 2.47
C LEU A 52 17.12 26.29 1.69
N VAL A 53 17.54 26.12 0.43
CA VAL A 53 17.93 27.23 -0.47
C VAL A 53 16.79 28.23 -0.60
N TYR A 54 15.62 27.77 -1.02
CA TYR A 54 14.50 28.68 -1.27
C TYR A 54 13.85 29.20 0.01
N LEU A 55 13.93 28.46 1.12
CA LEU A 55 13.52 28.96 2.42
C LEU A 55 14.38 30.17 2.84
N GLY A 56 15.69 30.10 2.60
CA GLY A 56 16.60 31.23 2.83
C GLY A 56 16.25 32.44 1.94
N ASP A 57 15.91 32.19 0.67
CA ASP A 57 15.49 33.25 -0.27
C ASP A 57 14.19 33.95 0.19
N VAL A 58 13.17 33.18 0.57
CA VAL A 58 11.91 33.72 1.12
C VAL A 58 12.17 34.52 2.40
N LEU A 59 12.94 33.97 3.34
CA LEU A 59 13.24 34.66 4.60
C LEU A 59 14.01 35.97 4.37
N ALA A 60 14.98 35.98 3.44
CA ALA A 60 15.70 37.19 3.07
C ALA A 60 14.78 38.24 2.42
N SER A 61 13.82 37.80 1.59
CA SER A 61 12.89 38.70 0.90
C SER A 61 11.89 39.38 1.85
N VAL A 62 11.40 38.68 2.88
CA VAL A 62 10.38 39.19 3.81
C VAL A 62 10.98 39.98 4.98
N SER A 63 12.24 39.72 5.34
CA SER A 63 12.87 40.30 6.53
C SER A 63 13.32 41.76 6.33
N ILE A 64 13.03 42.60 7.33
CA ILE A 64 13.41 44.03 7.37
C ILE A 64 14.75 44.22 8.11
N GLY A 65 15.07 43.36 9.09
CA GLY A 65 16.30 43.46 9.88
C GLY A 65 17.54 42.92 9.14
N LYS A 66 18.61 43.72 9.06
CA LYS A 66 19.88 43.35 8.39
C LYS A 66 20.49 42.04 8.94
N GLN A 67 20.39 41.79 10.25
CA GLN A 67 20.88 40.56 10.88
C GLN A 67 20.06 39.32 10.49
N VAL A 68 18.74 39.46 10.32
CA VAL A 68 17.88 38.35 9.91
C VAL A 68 18.09 38.03 8.44
N VAL A 69 18.26 39.07 7.61
CA VAL A 69 18.61 38.93 6.19
C VAL A 69 19.95 38.21 6.02
N SER A 70 20.99 38.60 6.77
CA SER A 70 22.30 37.91 6.67
C SER A 70 22.20 36.45 7.10
N ALA A 71 21.54 36.16 8.22
CA ALA A 71 21.32 34.78 8.67
C ALA A 71 20.57 33.94 7.63
N ALA A 72 19.54 34.51 6.98
CA ALA A 72 18.78 33.85 5.93
C ALA A 72 19.63 33.54 4.68
N LEU A 73 20.47 34.49 4.25
CA LEU A 73 21.37 34.31 3.10
C LEU A 73 22.49 33.31 3.40
N TYR A 74 23.01 33.27 4.63
CA TYR A 74 23.96 32.21 5.04
C TYR A 74 23.29 30.85 5.10
N CYS A 75 22.05 30.78 5.58
CA CYS A 75 21.25 29.55 5.54
C CYS A 75 21.08 29.06 4.09
N GLN A 76 20.66 29.95 3.19
CA GLN A 76 20.57 29.66 1.75
C GLN A 76 21.86 29.05 1.19
N TRP A 77 23.02 29.59 1.58
CA TRP A 77 24.33 29.11 1.15
C TRP A 77 24.66 27.68 1.60
N ILE A 78 24.23 27.26 2.79
CA ILE A 78 24.36 25.88 3.27
C ILE A 78 23.65 24.93 2.31
N GLY A 79 22.47 25.33 1.82
CA GLY A 79 21.73 24.56 0.83
C GLY A 79 22.48 24.48 -0.50
N ILE A 80 22.97 25.62 -1.01
CA ILE A 80 23.69 25.71 -2.29
C ILE A 80 24.93 24.81 -2.32
N SER A 81 25.71 24.78 -1.24
CA SER A 81 26.92 23.95 -1.16
C SER A 81 26.65 22.44 -1.06
N MET A 82 25.52 22.04 -0.49
CA MET A 82 25.12 20.64 -0.34
C MET A 82 24.45 20.06 -1.60
N VAL A 83 23.85 20.89 -2.46
CA VAL A 83 23.12 20.43 -3.65
C VAL A 83 23.96 19.57 -4.60
N PRO A 84 25.21 19.92 -4.97
CA PRO A 84 26.02 19.06 -5.84
C PRO A 84 26.27 17.67 -5.25
N ALA A 85 26.49 17.59 -3.94
CA ALA A 85 26.69 16.33 -3.23
C ALA A 85 25.42 15.47 -3.25
N ALA A 86 24.27 16.07 -2.95
CA ALA A 86 22.98 15.41 -2.97
C ALA A 86 22.59 14.96 -4.39
N TYR A 87 22.88 15.79 -5.39
CA TYR A 87 22.61 15.50 -6.80
C TYR A 87 23.45 14.34 -7.32
N LEU A 88 24.74 14.32 -6.98
CA LEU A 88 25.62 13.21 -7.35
C LEU A 88 25.19 11.91 -6.66
N HIS A 89 24.85 11.97 -5.36
CA HIS A 89 24.32 10.82 -4.62
C HIS A 89 23.03 10.26 -5.25
N PHE A 90 22.12 11.14 -5.67
CA PHE A 90 20.90 10.77 -6.38
C PHE A 90 21.20 10.12 -7.74
N SER A 91 22.14 10.68 -8.51
CA SER A 91 22.55 10.13 -9.80
C SER A 91 23.18 8.73 -9.69
N ASP A 92 23.97 8.48 -8.64
CA ASP A 92 24.61 7.17 -8.41
C ASP A 92 23.58 6.13 -7.96
N ALA A 93 22.64 6.51 -7.09
CA ALA A 93 21.53 5.64 -6.68
C ALA A 93 20.70 5.18 -7.87
N LEU A 94 20.43 6.08 -8.83
CA LEU A 94 19.69 5.78 -10.06
C LEU A 94 20.48 4.85 -11.00
N LEU A 95 21.78 5.09 -11.14
CA LEU A 95 22.68 4.21 -11.91
C LEU A 95 22.79 2.81 -11.32
N ALA A 96 22.81 2.69 -9.99
CA ALA A 96 22.86 1.40 -9.31
C ALA A 96 21.63 0.54 -9.61
N LYS A 97 20.44 1.15 -9.66
CA LYS A 97 19.19 0.46 -10.03
C LYS A 97 19.10 0.07 -11.51
N THR A 98 19.82 0.75 -12.39
CA THR A 98 19.85 0.47 -13.84
C THR A 98 20.97 -0.51 -14.26
N GLY A 99 21.50 -1.29 -13.32
CA GLY A 99 22.37 -2.44 -13.63
C GLY A 99 23.89 -2.19 -13.58
N LYS A 100 24.36 -1.08 -12.98
CA LYS A 100 25.78 -0.94 -12.60
C LYS A 100 25.91 -0.64 -11.11
N PRO A 101 25.89 -1.67 -10.23
CA PRO A 101 26.16 -1.48 -8.82
C PRO A 101 27.56 -0.87 -8.64
N SER A 102 27.63 0.14 -7.77
CA SER A 102 28.85 0.90 -7.51
C SER A 102 29.87 0.02 -6.77
N ARG A 103 31.00 -0.30 -7.42
CA ARG A 103 32.16 -1.00 -6.82
C ARG A 103 32.96 -0.05 -5.90
N GLY A 104 32.34 0.46 -4.83
CA GLY A 104 32.97 1.22 -3.73
C GLY A 104 33.54 2.62 -4.06
N ARG A 105 34.18 2.81 -5.22
CA ARG A 105 34.82 4.08 -5.63
C ARG A 105 33.85 5.25 -5.71
N ARG A 106 32.61 5.04 -6.15
CA ARG A 106 31.63 6.14 -6.26
C ARG A 106 31.00 6.51 -4.91
N ILE A 107 30.90 5.56 -3.99
CA ILE A 107 30.47 5.84 -2.61
C ILE A 107 31.51 6.75 -1.93
N LYS A 108 32.81 6.46 -2.11
CA LYS A 108 33.90 7.35 -1.66
C LYS A 108 33.81 8.74 -2.30
N LEU A 109 33.55 8.82 -3.60
CA LEU A 109 33.39 10.10 -4.30
C LEU A 109 32.21 10.92 -3.74
N VAL A 110 31.05 10.29 -3.52
CA VAL A 110 29.90 10.94 -2.86
C VAL A 110 30.30 11.51 -1.50
N PHE A 111 31.01 10.73 -0.67
CA PHE A 111 31.48 11.16 0.63
C PHE A 111 32.46 12.35 0.57
N ILE A 112 33.42 12.31 -0.37
CA ILE A 112 34.36 13.43 -0.62
C ILE A 112 33.61 14.69 -1.02
N VAL A 113 32.57 14.58 -1.85
CA VAL A 113 31.80 15.75 -2.29
C VAL A 113 30.93 16.31 -1.17
N TYR A 114 30.34 15.47 -0.31
CA TYR A 114 29.63 15.94 0.89
C TYR A 114 30.57 16.66 1.86
N THR A 115 31.76 16.10 2.12
CA THR A 115 32.75 16.74 3.00
C THR A 115 33.24 18.07 2.41
N ALA A 116 33.52 18.12 1.09
CA ALA A 116 33.87 19.36 0.41
C ALA A 116 32.75 20.42 0.49
N GLY A 117 31.49 20.01 0.29
CA GLY A 117 30.34 20.91 0.44
C GLY A 117 30.19 21.45 1.87
N LEU A 118 30.47 20.63 2.88
CA LEU A 118 30.39 21.01 4.30
C LEU A 118 31.50 22.00 4.65
N ILE A 119 32.71 21.74 4.18
CA ILE A 119 33.84 22.68 4.28
C ILE A 119 33.48 24.00 3.60
N ALA A 120 32.87 23.97 2.42
CA ALA A 120 32.41 25.18 1.73
C ALA A 120 31.32 25.93 2.52
N SER A 121 30.38 25.23 3.17
CA SER A 121 29.40 25.86 4.08
C SER A 121 30.08 26.55 5.26
N VAL A 122 31.00 25.85 5.93
CA VAL A 122 31.71 26.39 7.10
C VAL A 122 32.55 27.60 6.70
N LEU A 123 33.28 27.51 5.58
CA LEU A 123 34.06 28.63 5.05
C LEU A 123 33.18 29.84 4.68
N ALA A 124 31.97 29.61 4.14
CA ALA A 124 31.04 30.69 3.84
C ALA A 124 30.47 31.37 5.11
N LEU A 125 30.34 30.61 6.22
CA LEU A 125 29.89 31.14 7.52
C LEU A 125 31.02 31.86 8.28
N SER A 126 32.26 31.35 8.19
CA SER A 126 33.39 31.82 9.00
C SER A 126 34.30 32.83 8.29
N SER A 127 34.21 32.97 6.97
CA SER A 127 35.12 33.80 6.19
C SER A 127 34.45 34.54 5.02
N GLU A 128 34.92 35.75 4.75
CA GLU A 128 34.50 36.56 3.60
C GLU A 128 35.13 36.08 2.26
N LEU A 129 35.83 34.93 2.27
CA LEU A 129 36.62 34.45 1.13
C LEU A 129 35.77 33.94 -0.04
N ILE A 130 34.61 33.35 0.26
CA ILE A 130 33.70 32.79 -0.75
C ILE A 130 32.61 33.82 -1.08
N VAL A 131 32.17 34.60 -0.09
CA VAL A 131 31.00 35.46 -0.18
C VAL A 131 31.18 36.65 0.76
N HIS A 132 30.94 37.87 0.26
CA HIS A 132 31.10 39.11 1.06
C HIS A 132 29.91 40.04 0.85
N GLN A 133 29.64 40.96 1.78
CA GLN A 133 28.71 42.12 1.69
C GLN A 133 27.33 41.93 1.02
N ILE A 134 26.29 42.41 1.70
CA ILE A 134 24.91 42.42 1.17
C ILE A 134 24.79 43.56 0.13
N MET A 135 24.52 43.21 -1.12
CA MET A 135 23.99 44.17 -2.10
C MET A 135 22.46 44.11 -2.06
N ASP A 136 21.85 45.29 -1.92
CA ASP A 136 20.42 45.50 -2.11
C ASP A 136 20.24 46.37 -3.35
N GLU A 137 20.27 45.74 -4.52
CA GLU A 137 20.01 46.41 -5.80
C GLU A 137 18.67 45.95 -6.35
N ASN A 138 17.75 46.89 -6.57
CA ASN A 138 16.46 46.69 -7.24
C ASN A 138 15.54 45.60 -6.62
N GLY A 139 15.62 45.39 -5.31
CA GLY A 139 14.79 44.42 -4.58
C GLY A 139 15.36 42.99 -4.59
N ILE A 140 16.58 42.79 -5.08
CA ILE A 140 17.31 41.53 -5.01
C ILE A 140 18.37 41.64 -3.91
N LYS A 141 18.22 40.84 -2.86
CA LYS A 141 19.20 40.75 -1.76
C LYS A 141 20.13 39.59 -2.04
N LEU A 142 21.36 39.90 -2.45
CA LEU A 142 22.39 38.91 -2.76
C LEU A 142 23.64 39.21 -1.95
N LEU A 143 24.41 38.17 -1.66
CA LEU A 143 25.77 38.36 -1.18
C LEU A 143 26.71 38.48 -2.38
N LEU A 144 27.69 39.40 -2.35
CA LEU A 144 28.67 39.56 -3.42
C LEU A 144 29.63 38.35 -3.52
N PRO A 145 30.10 38.03 -4.74
CA PRO A 145 31.06 36.95 -4.93
C PRO A 145 32.42 37.30 -4.32
N GLY A 146 32.95 36.41 -3.47
CA GLY A 146 34.31 36.50 -2.94
C GLY A 146 35.37 35.97 -3.92
N ARG A 147 36.65 36.01 -3.52
CA ARG A 147 37.78 35.60 -4.38
C ARG A 147 37.74 34.12 -4.80
N TRP A 148 37.23 33.24 -3.95
CA TRP A 148 37.14 31.79 -4.22
C TRP A 148 35.80 31.37 -4.84
N PHE A 149 34.87 32.31 -5.04
CA PHE A 149 33.54 32.03 -5.57
C PHE A 149 33.58 31.34 -6.94
N PHE A 150 34.41 31.81 -7.87
CA PHE A 150 34.53 31.22 -9.20
C PHE A 150 35.04 29.78 -9.20
N LEU A 151 35.94 29.43 -8.26
CA LEU A 151 36.39 28.05 -8.10
C LEU A 151 35.25 27.15 -7.63
N PHE A 152 34.47 27.62 -6.65
CA PHE A 152 33.26 26.93 -6.21
C PHE A 152 32.25 26.74 -7.35
N VAL A 153 31.99 27.77 -8.16
CA VAL A 153 31.10 27.66 -9.34
C VAL A 153 31.61 26.60 -10.32
N GLY A 154 32.91 26.59 -10.62
CA GLY A 154 33.52 25.58 -11.48
C GLY A 154 33.32 24.16 -10.93
N GLY A 155 33.59 23.96 -9.63
CA GLY A 155 33.35 22.68 -8.95
C GLY A 155 31.87 22.27 -8.98
N PHE A 156 30.96 23.20 -8.70
CA PHE A 156 29.51 23.00 -8.75
C PHE A 156 29.06 22.50 -10.12
N LEU A 157 29.48 23.17 -11.20
CA LEU A 157 29.13 22.80 -12.57
C LEU A 157 29.71 21.45 -12.99
N VAL A 158 30.96 21.15 -12.61
CA VAL A 158 31.60 19.86 -12.92
C VAL A 158 30.85 18.72 -12.22
N ILE A 159 30.57 18.84 -10.92
CA ILE A 159 29.92 17.78 -10.13
C ILE A 159 28.47 17.56 -10.59
N THR A 160 27.71 18.63 -10.80
CA THR A 160 26.33 18.54 -11.30
C THR A 160 26.30 18.01 -12.73
N GLY A 161 27.25 18.40 -13.59
CA GLY A 161 27.43 17.86 -14.94
C GLY A 161 27.73 16.36 -14.94
N VAL A 162 28.61 15.88 -14.05
CA VAL A 162 28.85 14.43 -13.86
C VAL A 162 27.57 13.72 -13.42
N GLY A 163 26.79 14.32 -12.51
CA GLY A 163 25.49 13.81 -12.10
C GLY A 163 24.49 13.71 -13.26
N LEU A 164 24.43 14.72 -14.13
CA LEU A 164 23.58 14.72 -15.32
C LEU A 164 23.96 13.62 -16.31
N VAL A 165 25.26 13.47 -16.59
CA VAL A 165 25.77 12.40 -17.46
C VAL A 165 25.42 11.03 -16.88
N ASN A 166 25.47 10.89 -15.56
CA ASN A 166 25.08 9.66 -14.87
C ASN A 166 23.59 9.33 -15.04
N ILE A 167 22.70 10.31 -14.86
CA ILE A 167 21.25 10.15 -15.09
C ILE A 167 20.97 9.84 -16.57
N TYR A 168 21.65 10.51 -17.50
CA TYR A 168 21.52 10.25 -18.94
C TYR A 168 21.98 8.83 -19.32
N ARG A 169 23.08 8.36 -18.74
CA ARG A 169 23.53 6.96 -18.91
C ARG A 169 22.53 5.96 -18.33
N ALA A 170 21.87 6.29 -17.23
CA ALA A 170 20.80 5.45 -16.67
C ALA A 170 19.61 5.40 -17.64
N PHE A 171 19.21 6.54 -18.24
CA PHE A 171 18.16 6.63 -19.27
C PHE A 171 18.42 5.75 -20.48
N LEU A 172 19.64 5.78 -21.03
CA LEU A 172 20.01 4.98 -22.20
C LEU A 172 20.00 3.47 -21.93
N ARG A 173 20.12 3.02 -20.67
CA ARG A 173 20.14 1.59 -20.30
C ARG A 173 18.77 1.00 -20.01
N CYS A 174 17.72 1.81 -19.96
CA CYS A 174 16.38 1.29 -19.73
C CYS A 174 15.90 0.44 -20.91
N LEU A 175 15.63 -0.84 -20.65
CA LEU A 175 15.15 -1.80 -21.66
C LEU A 175 13.66 -1.66 -21.96
N THR A 176 12.84 -1.26 -20.99
CA THR A 176 11.38 -1.18 -21.14
C THR A 176 10.90 0.23 -21.49
N LYS A 177 9.91 0.33 -22.40
CA LYS A 177 9.29 1.60 -22.82
C LYS A 177 8.74 2.41 -21.63
N VAL A 178 8.16 1.73 -20.64
CA VAL A 178 7.57 2.36 -19.45
C VAL A 178 8.64 3.01 -18.57
N THR A 179 9.71 2.29 -18.25
CA THR A 179 10.81 2.82 -17.43
C THR A 179 11.55 3.92 -18.16
N LYS A 180 11.77 3.78 -19.47
CA LYS A 180 12.39 4.81 -20.30
C LYS A 180 11.58 6.11 -20.28
N ARG A 181 10.24 6.05 -20.41
CA ARG A 181 9.38 7.23 -20.33
C ARG A 181 9.49 7.94 -18.97
N ARG A 182 9.42 7.19 -17.88
CA ARG A 182 9.53 7.73 -16.50
C ARG A 182 10.90 8.35 -16.24
N LEU A 183 11.96 7.67 -16.65
CA LEU A 183 13.33 8.16 -16.47
C LEU A 183 13.62 9.36 -17.37
N GLY A 184 12.93 9.49 -18.51
CA GLY A 184 12.96 10.69 -19.36
C GLY A 184 12.36 11.91 -18.67
N TYR A 185 11.21 11.75 -17.99
CA TYR A 185 10.64 12.83 -17.18
C TYR A 185 11.56 13.22 -16.02
N LEU A 186 12.20 12.24 -15.38
CA LEU A 186 13.20 12.46 -14.33
C LEU A 186 14.43 13.20 -14.86
N LEU A 187 14.95 12.81 -16.02
CA LEU A 187 16.07 13.49 -16.66
C LEU A 187 15.71 14.95 -16.93
N LEU A 188 14.59 15.21 -17.61
CA LEU A 188 14.14 16.56 -17.95
C LEU A 188 13.94 17.43 -16.69
N SER A 189 13.31 16.89 -15.65
CA SER A 189 13.10 17.62 -14.39
C SER A 189 14.39 17.84 -13.61
N SER A 190 15.35 16.91 -13.65
CA SER A 190 16.62 17.04 -12.94
C SER A 190 17.49 18.20 -13.44
N LEU A 191 17.38 18.60 -14.72
CA LEU A 191 18.09 19.76 -15.27
C LEU A 191 17.69 21.08 -14.59
N ALA A 192 16.45 21.18 -14.10
CA ALA A 192 15.96 22.41 -13.48
C ALA A 192 16.61 22.66 -12.11
N VAL A 193 17.02 21.62 -11.39
CA VAL A 193 17.50 21.75 -10.00
C VAL A 193 18.82 22.55 -9.92
N PRO A 194 19.87 22.22 -10.71
CA PRO A 194 21.10 23.03 -10.70
C PRO A 194 20.89 24.47 -11.15
N VAL A 195 19.98 24.70 -12.11
CA VAL A 195 19.66 26.04 -12.64
C VAL A 195 18.94 26.88 -11.58
N GLY A 196 18.00 26.27 -10.85
CA GLY A 196 17.20 26.98 -9.86
C GLY A 196 17.92 27.28 -8.56
N VAL A 197 18.75 26.36 -8.10
CA VAL A 197 19.46 26.49 -6.82
C VAL A 197 20.50 27.61 -6.87
N PHE A 198 21.06 27.93 -8.03
CA PHE A 198 22.15 28.87 -8.15
C PHE A 198 21.62 30.28 -8.43
N PRO A 199 21.45 31.15 -7.39
CA PRO A 199 20.74 32.43 -7.53
C PRO A 199 21.48 33.38 -8.48
N TYR A 200 22.79 33.20 -8.55
CA TYR A 200 23.69 34.01 -9.35
C TYR A 200 23.62 33.73 -10.85
N VAL A 201 23.06 32.61 -11.32
CA VAL A 201 22.91 32.41 -12.79
C VAL A 201 21.98 33.48 -13.37
N MET A 202 20.97 33.92 -12.62
CA MET A 202 20.12 35.04 -13.02
C MET A 202 20.79 36.40 -12.87
N SER A 203 21.58 36.62 -11.80
CA SER A 203 22.22 37.92 -11.57
C SER A 203 23.49 38.17 -12.41
N VAL A 204 24.23 37.11 -12.77
CA VAL A 204 25.40 37.17 -13.68
C VAL A 204 24.98 37.58 -15.09
N GLY A 205 23.70 37.43 -15.45
CA GLY A 205 23.07 38.07 -16.61
C GLY A 205 22.93 39.61 -16.50
N GLY A 206 23.82 40.28 -15.75
CA GLY A 206 23.73 41.70 -15.37
C GLY A 206 23.56 42.70 -16.51
N SER A 207 23.88 42.31 -17.75
CA SER A 207 23.60 43.12 -18.95
C SER A 207 22.09 43.17 -19.29
N ILE A 208 21.34 42.10 -19.01
CA ILE A 208 19.90 42.00 -19.27
C ILE A 208 19.11 42.76 -18.19
N SER A 209 19.54 42.69 -16.93
CA SER A 209 18.93 43.46 -15.83
C SER A 209 19.06 44.97 -16.02
N LYS A 210 20.14 45.44 -16.66
CA LYS A 210 20.36 46.87 -16.96
C LYS A 210 19.63 47.35 -18.22
N SER A 211 19.35 46.45 -19.17
CA SER A 211 18.67 46.80 -20.43
C SER A 211 17.14 46.77 -20.33
N ASN A 212 16.54 45.72 -19.75
CA ASN A 212 15.09 45.54 -19.69
C ASN A 212 14.63 44.86 -18.39
N MET A 213 14.36 45.65 -17.35
CA MET A 213 13.93 45.18 -16.02
C MET A 213 12.68 44.27 -16.08
N ASN A 214 11.70 44.55 -16.94
CA ASN A 214 10.48 43.75 -17.02
C ASN A 214 10.71 42.34 -17.61
N LEU A 215 11.59 42.22 -18.62
CA LEU A 215 11.96 40.93 -19.20
C LEU A 215 12.71 40.05 -18.19
N PHE A 216 13.56 40.68 -17.37
CA PHE A 216 14.26 39.98 -16.30
C PHE A 216 13.29 39.33 -15.29
N TRP A 217 12.32 40.09 -14.77
CA TRP A 217 11.34 39.55 -13.82
C TRP A 217 10.39 38.52 -14.44
N LEU A 218 10.01 38.69 -15.72
CA LEU A 218 9.25 37.67 -16.44
C LEU A 218 10.04 36.36 -16.59
N ALA A 219 11.33 36.43 -16.91
CA ALA A 219 12.20 35.27 -16.95
C ALA A 219 12.37 34.64 -15.55
N ALA A 220 12.52 35.45 -14.50
CA ALA A 220 12.56 35.00 -13.10
C ALA A 220 11.34 34.15 -12.72
N ILE A 221 10.14 34.69 -12.99
CA ILE A 221 8.87 33.98 -12.78
C ILE A 221 8.86 32.67 -13.58
N GLY A 222 9.21 32.71 -14.86
CA GLY A 222 9.20 31.53 -15.73
C GLY A 222 10.11 30.40 -15.24
N VAL A 223 11.33 30.72 -14.83
CA VAL A 223 12.28 29.72 -14.30
C VAL A 223 11.79 29.17 -12.97
N ASN A 224 11.32 30.01 -12.04
CA ASN A 224 10.79 29.54 -10.75
C ASN A 224 9.56 28.63 -10.94
N VAL A 225 8.64 28.95 -11.85
CA VAL A 225 7.52 28.05 -12.19
C VAL A 225 8.04 26.73 -12.77
N LEU A 226 9.01 26.78 -13.68
CA LEU A 226 9.63 25.59 -14.29
C LEU A 226 10.28 24.69 -13.22
N ILE A 227 10.96 25.28 -12.24
CA ILE A 227 11.59 24.54 -11.14
C ILE A 227 10.54 23.91 -10.22
N SER A 228 9.46 24.63 -9.91
CA SER A 228 8.34 24.07 -9.13
C SER A 228 7.74 22.84 -9.83
N VAL A 229 7.44 22.95 -11.13
CA VAL A 229 6.95 21.83 -11.96
C VAL A 229 7.98 20.69 -12.02
N ALA A 230 9.27 21.01 -12.14
CA ALA A 230 10.33 20.03 -12.18
C ALA A 230 10.44 19.24 -10.85
N VAL A 231 10.35 19.91 -9.70
CA VAL A 231 10.36 19.24 -8.38
C VAL A 231 9.19 18.25 -8.26
N VAL A 232 8.00 18.63 -8.73
CA VAL A 232 6.84 17.72 -8.79
C VAL A 232 7.11 16.55 -9.75
N GLY A 233 7.60 16.81 -10.96
CA GLY A 233 7.91 15.80 -11.97
C GLY A 233 9.00 14.81 -11.53
N MET A 234 9.98 15.30 -10.79
CA MET A 234 11.05 14.49 -10.21
C MET A 234 10.48 13.59 -9.10
N THR A 235 9.65 14.13 -8.21
CA THR A 235 8.97 13.35 -7.14
C THR A 235 8.03 12.31 -7.72
N TYR A 236 7.26 12.66 -8.75
CA TYR A 236 6.43 11.72 -9.50
C TYR A 236 7.25 10.56 -10.05
N SER A 237 8.38 10.86 -10.69
CA SER A 237 9.23 9.82 -11.30
C SER A 237 9.86 8.92 -10.25
N VAL A 238 10.24 9.47 -9.10
CA VAL A 238 10.84 8.72 -7.99
C VAL A 238 9.82 7.88 -7.21
N ALA A 239 8.57 8.33 -7.13
CA ALA A 239 7.50 7.64 -6.40
C ALA A 239 7.22 6.21 -6.90
N PHE A 240 7.62 5.86 -8.13
CA PHE A 240 7.48 4.51 -8.67
C PHE A 240 8.64 3.57 -8.32
N PHE A 241 9.76 4.08 -7.79
CA PHE A 241 10.86 3.22 -7.36
C PHE A 241 10.57 2.65 -5.96
N GLY A 242 10.70 1.33 -5.82
CA GLY A 242 10.55 0.63 -4.53
C GLY A 242 9.11 0.41 -4.06
N VAL A 243 8.11 0.75 -4.87
CA VAL A 243 6.68 0.58 -4.52
C VAL A 243 6.09 -0.64 -5.22
N THR A 244 5.28 -1.40 -4.47
CA THR A 244 4.58 -2.61 -4.91
C THR A 244 3.14 -2.32 -5.37
N GLN A 245 2.67 -1.11 -5.10
CA GLN A 245 1.31 -0.65 -5.41
C GLN A 245 1.14 -0.42 -6.93
N PRO A 246 -0.08 -0.65 -7.46
CA PRO A 246 -0.39 -0.34 -8.85
C PRO A 246 -0.17 1.14 -9.20
N ASP A 247 0.26 1.40 -10.43
CA ASP A 247 0.48 2.76 -10.97
C ASP A 247 -0.67 3.74 -10.70
N ARG A 248 -1.92 3.24 -10.78
CA ARG A 248 -3.14 4.04 -10.53
C ARG A 248 -3.19 4.60 -9.11
N VAL A 249 -2.80 3.81 -8.12
CA VAL A 249 -2.84 4.19 -6.70
C VAL A 249 -1.81 5.27 -6.42
N ILE A 250 -0.60 5.11 -6.98
CA ILE A 250 0.50 6.09 -6.82
C ILE A 250 0.09 7.43 -7.45
N LYS A 251 -0.48 7.41 -8.66
CA LYS A 251 -0.94 8.63 -9.35
C LYS A 251 -2.08 9.32 -8.60
N GLY A 252 -3.10 8.58 -8.19
CA GLY A 252 -4.23 9.11 -7.43
C GLY A 252 -3.78 9.72 -6.11
N ARG A 253 -2.88 9.05 -5.38
CA ARG A 253 -2.34 9.56 -4.12
C ARG A 253 -1.48 10.81 -4.31
N LEU A 254 -0.57 10.80 -5.28
CA LEU A 254 0.26 11.97 -5.56
C LEU A 254 -0.61 13.17 -5.97
N PHE A 255 -1.63 12.94 -6.80
CA PHE A 255 -2.58 13.96 -7.18
C PHE A 255 -3.31 14.54 -5.96
N GLN A 256 -3.85 13.67 -5.09
CA GLN A 256 -4.50 14.10 -3.84
C GLN A 256 -3.54 14.88 -2.93
N TRP A 257 -2.28 14.45 -2.83
CA TRP A 257 -1.27 15.13 -2.03
C TRP A 257 -0.93 16.52 -2.58
N ILE A 258 -0.74 16.64 -3.90
CA ILE A 258 -0.47 17.92 -4.58
C ILE A 258 -1.66 18.89 -4.40
N LEU A 259 -2.87 18.37 -4.53
CA LEU A 259 -4.08 19.18 -4.43
C LEU A 259 -4.26 19.72 -3.01
N ARG A 260 -4.11 18.86 -1.99
CA ARG A 260 -4.36 19.22 -0.58
C ARG A 260 -3.18 19.94 0.10
N GLY A 261 -1.95 19.61 -0.27
CA GLY A 261 -0.76 20.18 0.34
C GLY A 261 -0.34 21.49 -0.34
N PRO A 262 0.48 21.40 -1.40
CA PRO A 262 1.16 22.56 -1.95
C PRO A 262 0.22 23.54 -2.66
N ILE A 263 -0.82 23.06 -3.35
CA ILE A 263 -1.79 23.97 -4.01
C ILE A 263 -2.56 24.78 -2.96
N VAL A 264 -3.12 24.12 -1.94
CA VAL A 264 -3.86 24.83 -0.88
C VAL A 264 -2.97 25.82 -0.14
N ALA A 265 -1.80 25.38 0.32
CA ALA A 265 -0.88 26.25 1.04
C ALA A 265 -0.41 27.43 0.17
N SER A 266 -0.06 27.19 -1.11
CA SER A 266 0.39 28.25 -2.01
C SER A 266 -0.72 29.27 -2.28
N VAL A 267 -1.94 28.84 -2.61
CA VAL A 267 -3.07 29.75 -2.87
C VAL A 267 -3.46 30.53 -1.61
N THR A 268 -3.43 29.88 -0.45
CA THR A 268 -3.72 30.52 0.84
C THR A 268 -2.70 31.62 1.14
N VAL A 269 -1.39 31.32 1.07
CA VAL A 269 -0.35 32.35 1.26
C VAL A 269 -0.38 33.40 0.14
N GLY A 270 -0.76 33.01 -1.07
CA GLY A 270 -0.98 33.93 -2.20
C GLY A 270 -2.06 34.95 -1.93
N SER A 271 -3.20 34.53 -1.38
CA SER A 271 -4.28 35.45 -0.99
C SER A 271 -3.81 36.45 0.06
N TYR A 272 -3.02 36.01 1.05
CA TYR A 272 -2.40 36.90 2.04
C TYR A 272 -1.52 37.97 1.37
N LEU A 273 -0.61 37.55 0.49
CA LEU A 273 0.28 38.48 -0.23
C LEU A 273 -0.49 39.43 -1.15
N PHE A 274 -1.54 38.92 -1.81
CA PHE A 274 -2.39 39.70 -2.70
C PHE A 274 -3.15 40.80 -1.96
N ILE A 275 -3.71 40.49 -0.78
CA ILE A 275 -4.40 41.49 0.05
C ILE A 275 -3.40 42.54 0.55
N ARG A 276 -2.21 42.15 1.02
CA ARG A 276 -1.19 43.12 1.43
C ARG A 276 -0.75 44.03 0.28
N TRP A 277 -0.65 43.48 -0.91
CA TRP A 277 -0.36 44.26 -2.10
C TRP A 277 -1.51 45.24 -2.41
N PHE A 278 -2.77 44.81 -2.31
CA PHE A 278 -3.94 45.67 -2.50
C PHE A 278 -4.05 46.77 -1.44
N ASP A 279 -3.79 46.43 -0.17
CA ASP A 279 -3.69 47.35 0.96
C ASP A 279 -2.70 48.49 0.69
N SER A 280 -1.51 48.14 0.18
CA SER A 280 -0.50 49.13 -0.21
C SER A 280 -0.91 50.07 -1.35
N MET A 281 -1.96 49.71 -2.12
CA MET A 281 -2.46 50.49 -3.25
C MET A 281 -3.66 51.37 -2.88
N VAL A 282 -4.48 50.98 -1.90
CA VAL A 282 -5.75 51.64 -1.57
C VAL A 282 -5.69 52.50 -0.29
N LEU A 283 -4.56 52.54 0.44
CA LEU A 283 -4.37 53.36 1.66
C LEU A 283 -5.45 53.15 2.76
N THR A 284 -6.19 52.04 2.73
CA THR A 284 -7.19 51.67 3.75
C THR A 284 -6.65 50.52 4.56
N ASP A 285 -6.80 50.53 5.89
CA ASP A 285 -6.27 49.49 6.77
C ASP A 285 -7.08 48.17 6.65
N LEU A 286 -6.69 47.32 5.70
CA LEU A 286 -7.34 46.03 5.43
C LEU A 286 -6.82 44.89 6.33
N THR A 287 -6.01 45.22 7.34
CA THR A 287 -5.34 44.23 8.20
C THR A 287 -6.32 43.25 8.88
N LEU A 288 -7.50 43.73 9.29
CA LEU A 288 -8.54 42.89 9.92
C LEU A 288 -9.23 41.93 8.95
N LEU A 289 -9.20 42.22 7.64
CA LEU A 289 -9.84 41.41 6.60
C LEU A 289 -8.95 40.24 6.16
N VAL A 290 -7.64 40.31 6.43
CA VAL A 290 -6.65 39.31 6.03
C VAL A 290 -6.98 37.91 6.59
N PRO A 291 -7.20 37.70 7.91
CA PRO A 291 -7.52 36.36 8.43
C PRO A 291 -8.84 35.82 7.87
N VAL A 292 -9.84 36.69 7.66
CA VAL A 292 -11.16 36.32 7.14
C VAL A 292 -11.05 35.78 5.72
N VAL A 293 -10.34 36.49 4.83
CA VAL A 293 -10.16 36.03 3.44
C VAL A 293 -9.29 34.79 3.38
N VAL A 294 -8.20 34.72 4.16
CA VAL A 294 -7.35 33.53 4.23
C VAL A 294 -8.16 32.30 4.67
N ALA A 295 -8.99 32.43 5.70
CA ALA A 295 -9.88 31.36 6.15
C ALA A 295 -10.95 31.01 5.10
N ALA A 296 -11.56 32.00 4.46
CA ALA A 296 -12.56 31.79 3.41
C ALA A 296 -11.96 31.06 2.19
N VAL A 297 -10.78 31.47 1.73
CA VAL A 297 -10.06 30.84 0.62
C VAL A 297 -9.69 29.40 0.97
N LEU A 298 -9.20 29.15 2.19
CA LEU A 298 -8.88 27.80 2.65
C LEU A 298 -10.12 26.90 2.65
N LEU A 299 -11.23 27.36 3.24
CA LEU A 299 -12.48 26.59 3.31
C LEU A 299 -13.08 26.34 1.91
N LEU A 300 -13.13 27.37 1.06
CA LEU A 300 -13.62 27.24 -0.31
C LEU A 300 -12.77 26.26 -1.10
N LEU A 301 -11.45 26.34 -0.99
CA LEU A 301 -10.55 25.44 -1.71
C LEU A 301 -10.69 24.01 -1.20
N GLN A 302 -10.83 23.79 0.11
CA GLN A 302 -11.08 22.47 0.68
C GLN A 302 -12.41 21.87 0.21
N TYR A 303 -13.46 22.70 0.08
CA TYR A 303 -14.75 22.29 -0.48
C TYR A 303 -14.61 21.92 -1.97
N VAL A 304 -14.01 22.79 -2.78
CA VAL A 304 -13.77 22.55 -4.21
C VAL A 304 -12.98 21.26 -4.40
N ILE A 305 -11.94 21.03 -3.60
CA ILE A 305 -11.14 19.80 -3.63
C ILE A 305 -12.01 18.58 -3.34
N THR A 306 -12.88 18.64 -2.34
CA THR A 306 -13.75 17.51 -1.96
C THR A 306 -14.70 17.15 -3.08
N VAL A 307 -15.29 18.15 -3.77
CA VAL A 307 -16.21 17.95 -4.89
C VAL A 307 -15.48 17.50 -6.16
N VAL A 308 -14.34 18.10 -6.49
CA VAL A 308 -13.59 17.85 -7.74
C VAL A 308 -12.78 16.56 -7.69
N ARG A 309 -12.37 16.10 -6.49
CA ARG A 309 -11.54 14.89 -6.32
C ARG A 309 -12.16 13.68 -7.00
N LEU A 310 -13.40 13.35 -6.66
CA LEU A 310 -14.06 12.12 -7.13
C LEU A 310 -14.21 12.07 -8.67
N PRO A 311 -14.72 13.11 -9.36
CA PRO A 311 -14.85 13.08 -10.82
C PRO A 311 -13.48 13.09 -11.52
N VAL A 312 -12.50 13.87 -11.04
CA VAL A 312 -11.17 13.93 -11.68
C VAL A 312 -10.41 12.62 -11.52
N GLU A 313 -10.49 12.00 -10.34
CA GLU A 313 -9.83 10.71 -10.11
C GLU A 313 -10.41 9.64 -11.04
N ARG A 314 -11.76 9.57 -11.11
CA ARG A 314 -12.50 8.70 -12.05
C ARG A 314 -12.11 8.94 -13.50
N MET A 315 -11.96 10.20 -13.92
CA MET A 315 -11.65 10.56 -15.31
C MET A 315 -10.20 10.23 -15.69
N PHE A 316 -9.21 10.63 -14.89
CA PHE A 316 -7.78 10.55 -15.26
C PHE A 316 -7.08 9.25 -14.87
N PHE A 317 -7.50 8.56 -13.79
CA PHE A 317 -6.74 7.43 -13.24
C PHE A 317 -7.40 6.06 -13.42
N TYR A 318 -8.72 5.99 -13.59
CA TYR A 318 -9.45 4.74 -13.90
C TYR A 318 -9.65 4.58 -15.41
N GLY A 319 -8.57 4.70 -16.19
CA GLY A 319 -8.60 4.85 -17.65
C GLY A 319 -8.93 3.61 -18.48
N LYS A 320 -9.47 2.53 -17.90
CA LYS A 320 -10.08 1.44 -18.68
C LYS A 320 -11.55 1.29 -18.31
N PRO A 321 -12.48 1.33 -19.29
CA PRO A 321 -13.90 1.11 -19.05
C PRO A 321 -14.19 -0.22 -18.33
N SER A 322 -13.37 -1.26 -18.58
CA SER A 322 -13.46 -2.56 -17.91
C SER A 322 -13.26 -2.46 -16.39
N ASP A 323 -12.20 -1.77 -15.95
CA ASP A 323 -11.85 -1.66 -14.53
C ASP A 323 -12.88 -0.81 -13.76
N ARG A 324 -13.59 0.11 -14.43
CA ARG A 324 -14.65 0.94 -13.81
C ARG A 324 -15.91 0.12 -13.51
N ALA A 325 -16.26 -0.80 -14.40
CA ALA A 325 -17.42 -1.67 -14.21
C ALA A 325 -17.22 -2.58 -12.99
N ASP A 326 -16.02 -3.15 -12.82
CA ASP A 326 -15.72 -4.06 -11.73
C ASP A 326 -15.69 -3.35 -10.37
N VAL A 327 -15.12 -2.15 -10.29
CA VAL A 327 -15.13 -1.35 -9.05
C VAL A 327 -16.53 -0.88 -8.68
N ASN A 328 -17.33 -0.42 -9.66
CA ASN A 328 -18.70 -0.03 -9.40
C ASN A 328 -19.56 -1.21 -8.93
N ARG A 329 -19.32 -2.43 -9.47
CA ARG A 329 -20.01 -3.65 -9.00
C ARG A 329 -19.67 -3.97 -7.55
N MET A 330 -18.40 -3.87 -7.14
CA MET A 330 -18.02 -4.06 -5.74
C MET A 330 -18.63 -3.01 -4.81
N GLN A 331 -18.71 -1.76 -5.28
CA GLN A 331 -19.32 -0.68 -4.51
C GLN A 331 -20.84 -0.88 -4.36
N LEU A 332 -21.53 -1.22 -5.45
CA LEU A 332 -22.97 -1.55 -5.41
C LEU A 332 -23.25 -2.78 -4.54
N LEU A 333 -22.38 -3.80 -4.59
CA LEU A 333 -22.48 -4.94 -3.69
C LEU A 333 -22.34 -4.48 -2.24
N SER A 334 -21.31 -3.69 -1.90
CA SER A 334 -21.08 -3.16 -0.55
C SER A 334 -22.21 -2.27 -0.03
N GLU A 335 -22.82 -1.46 -0.89
CA GLU A 335 -23.93 -0.55 -0.55
C GLU A 335 -25.26 -1.29 -0.40
N GLY A 336 -25.42 -2.45 -1.06
CA GLY A 336 -26.61 -3.29 -1.01
C GLY A 336 -26.51 -4.51 -0.08
N LEU A 337 -25.45 -4.63 0.73
CA LEU A 337 -25.31 -5.75 1.67
C LEU A 337 -26.37 -5.70 2.75
N LEU A 338 -27.07 -6.82 2.95
CA LEU A 338 -28.04 -6.99 4.01
C LEU A 338 -27.34 -7.67 5.19
N THR A 339 -27.14 -6.93 6.27
CA THR A 339 -26.44 -7.49 7.44
C THR A 339 -27.34 -8.48 8.18
N LYS A 340 -26.74 -9.31 9.06
CA LYS A 340 -27.52 -10.25 9.88
C LYS A 340 -28.54 -9.52 10.76
N ASP A 341 -28.11 -8.41 11.36
CA ASP A 341 -28.95 -7.57 12.24
C ASP A 341 -30.10 -6.91 11.46
N ASP A 342 -29.84 -6.45 10.23
CA ASP A 342 -30.88 -5.89 9.35
C ASP A 342 -31.92 -6.95 8.96
N LEU A 343 -31.49 -8.19 8.68
CA LEU A 343 -32.39 -9.29 8.38
C LEU A 343 -33.23 -9.68 9.61
N GLU A 344 -32.62 -9.79 10.78
CA GLU A 344 -33.30 -10.14 12.03
C GLU A 344 -34.42 -9.14 12.34
N LYS A 345 -34.11 -7.83 12.30
CA LYS A 345 -35.09 -6.76 12.49
C LYS A 345 -36.19 -6.75 11.43
N PHE A 346 -35.84 -7.03 10.18
CA PHE A 346 -36.83 -7.13 9.11
C PHE A 346 -37.77 -8.31 9.33
N MET A 347 -37.24 -9.49 9.66
CA MET A 347 -38.04 -10.69 9.93
C MET A 347 -38.88 -10.54 11.21
N GLU A 348 -38.40 -9.81 12.22
CA GLU A 348 -39.17 -9.42 13.40
C GLU A 348 -40.35 -8.52 13.04
N SER A 349 -40.12 -7.52 12.18
CA SER A 349 -41.20 -6.66 11.68
C SER A 349 -42.23 -7.44 10.86
N VAL A 350 -41.79 -8.39 10.02
CA VAL A 350 -42.70 -9.22 9.21
C VAL A 350 -43.49 -10.20 10.07
N LEU A 351 -42.83 -10.85 11.03
CA LEU A 351 -43.48 -11.76 11.98
C LEU A 351 -44.47 -11.00 12.88
N GLY A 352 -44.10 -9.82 13.38
CA GLY A 352 -44.99 -8.97 14.17
C GLY A 352 -46.24 -8.57 13.38
N ALA A 353 -46.07 -8.10 12.14
CA ALA A 353 -47.21 -7.77 11.29
C ALA A 353 -48.09 -8.99 10.96
N THR A 354 -47.49 -10.18 10.83
CA THR A 354 -48.22 -11.44 10.60
C THR A 354 -49.02 -11.85 11.85
N CYS A 355 -48.43 -11.72 13.03
CA CYS A 355 -49.08 -11.93 14.31
C CYS A 355 -50.22 -10.94 14.55
N ASP A 356 -50.06 -9.67 14.17
CA ASP A 356 -51.09 -8.63 14.30
C ASP A 356 -52.31 -8.92 13.41
N ILE A 357 -52.10 -9.30 12.14
CA ILE A 357 -53.16 -9.66 11.17
C ILE A 357 -53.96 -10.88 11.64
N LEU A 358 -53.27 -11.87 12.21
CA LEU A 358 -53.90 -13.12 12.66
C LEU A 358 -54.36 -13.07 14.12
N HIS A 359 -54.11 -11.96 14.83
CA HIS A 359 -54.34 -11.79 16.27
C HIS A 359 -53.73 -12.93 17.13
N ILE A 360 -52.48 -13.31 16.82
CA ILE A 360 -51.73 -14.38 17.49
C ILE A 360 -50.61 -13.77 18.35
N SER A 361 -50.40 -14.32 19.54
CA SER A 361 -49.39 -13.85 20.51
C SER A 361 -48.04 -14.55 20.44
N GLU A 362 -47.92 -15.66 19.70
CA GLU A 362 -46.68 -16.43 19.58
C GLU A 362 -46.38 -16.87 18.14
N GLY A 363 -45.14 -16.68 17.70
CA GLY A 363 -44.67 -17.10 16.38
C GLY A 363 -43.15 -17.15 16.27
N PHE A 364 -42.64 -17.83 15.26
CA PHE A 364 -41.21 -17.91 14.95
C PHE A 364 -40.96 -17.93 13.46
N VAL A 365 -39.77 -17.48 13.07
CA VAL A 365 -39.24 -17.59 11.71
C VAL A 365 -37.96 -18.43 11.79
N ALA A 366 -37.88 -19.46 10.95
CA ALA A 366 -36.68 -20.28 10.80
C ALA A 366 -36.16 -20.24 9.36
N SER A 367 -34.85 -20.12 9.21
CA SER A 367 -34.13 -20.32 7.95
C SER A 367 -33.71 -21.78 7.83
N VAL A 368 -33.70 -22.31 6.60
CA VAL A 368 -33.24 -23.67 6.31
C VAL A 368 -31.92 -23.56 5.54
N ASP A 369 -30.80 -23.80 6.23
CA ASP A 369 -29.51 -24.02 5.57
C ASP A 369 -29.30 -25.52 5.36
N SER A 370 -28.58 -25.88 4.30
CA SER A 370 -28.33 -27.17 3.66
C SER A 370 -28.33 -28.48 4.48
N ASP A 371 -28.29 -28.45 5.82
CA ASP A 371 -28.53 -29.61 6.71
C ASP A 371 -29.07 -29.24 8.11
N VAL A 372 -29.23 -27.95 8.45
CA VAL A 372 -29.63 -27.49 9.80
C VAL A 372 -30.63 -26.34 9.69
N SER A 373 -31.80 -26.52 10.31
CA SER A 373 -32.80 -25.46 10.43
C SER A 373 -32.47 -24.58 11.64
N THR A 374 -32.28 -23.28 11.44
CA THR A 374 -31.96 -22.32 12.50
C THR A 374 -33.07 -21.30 12.69
N ILE A 375 -33.42 -21.01 13.93
CA ILE A 375 -34.41 -19.97 14.25
C ILE A 375 -33.73 -18.61 14.10
N GLU A 376 -34.26 -17.75 13.24
CA GLU A 376 -33.76 -16.39 13.03
C GLU A 376 -34.46 -15.40 13.98
N VAL A 377 -35.78 -15.54 14.18
CA VAL A 377 -36.58 -14.63 15.02
C VAL A 377 -37.72 -15.37 15.73
N GLN A 378 -38.06 -14.92 16.94
CA GLN A 378 -39.18 -15.42 17.74
C GLN A 378 -39.94 -14.28 18.43
N ILE A 379 -41.27 -14.32 18.41
CA ILE A 379 -42.18 -13.43 19.15
C ILE A 379 -43.00 -14.28 20.13
N GLY A 380 -43.02 -13.91 21.42
CA GLY A 380 -43.73 -14.64 22.49
C GLY A 380 -42.84 -14.99 23.71
N PRO A 381 -43.42 -15.47 24.83
CA PRO A 381 -42.65 -15.87 26.02
C PRO A 381 -41.73 -17.06 25.71
N LYS A 382 -40.42 -16.91 25.96
CA LYS A 382 -39.38 -17.91 25.64
C LYS A 382 -39.54 -19.28 26.32
N GLU A 383 -40.39 -19.40 27.34
CA GLU A 383 -40.56 -20.59 28.17
C GLU A 383 -41.51 -21.66 27.58
N THR A 384 -42.33 -21.33 26.58
CA THR A 384 -43.34 -22.25 26.01
C THR A 384 -42.89 -23.00 24.74
N LEU A 385 -41.77 -22.60 24.14
CA LEU A 385 -41.27 -23.18 22.89
C LEU A 385 -40.04 -24.07 23.12
N ASP A 386 -40.28 -25.36 23.41
CA ASP A 386 -39.23 -26.40 23.41
C ASP A 386 -38.88 -26.80 21.95
N LEU A 387 -38.53 -25.80 21.13
CA LEU A 387 -38.16 -25.95 19.72
C LEU A 387 -36.73 -26.48 19.61
N SER A 388 -36.55 -27.78 19.89
CA SER A 388 -35.29 -28.46 19.59
C SER A 388 -35.02 -28.51 18.08
N SER A 389 -33.76 -28.55 17.68
CA SER A 389 -33.36 -28.74 16.26
C SER A 389 -33.93 -30.01 15.63
N GLN A 390 -34.29 -31.01 16.45
CA GLN A 390 -35.01 -32.21 16.02
C GLN A 390 -36.46 -31.93 15.60
N PHE A 391 -37.18 -31.04 16.31
CA PHE A 391 -38.55 -30.65 15.95
C PHE A 391 -38.58 -29.90 14.62
N LEU A 392 -37.64 -28.97 14.40
CA LEU A 392 -37.50 -28.25 13.14
C LEU A 392 -37.14 -29.20 11.99
N ASN A 393 -36.20 -30.12 12.18
CA ASN A 393 -35.85 -31.09 11.13
C ASN A 393 -36.99 -32.07 10.78
N THR A 394 -37.83 -32.44 11.76
CA THR A 394 -39.03 -33.25 11.53
C THR A 394 -40.06 -32.49 10.69
N ILE A 395 -40.29 -31.22 10.99
CA ILE A 395 -41.15 -30.32 10.21
C ILE A 395 -40.63 -30.18 8.78
N THR A 396 -39.33 -29.88 8.59
CA THR A 396 -38.71 -29.72 7.27
C THR A 396 -38.90 -30.97 6.40
N SER A 397 -38.79 -32.17 7.00
CA SER A 397 -39.05 -33.42 6.30
C SER A 397 -40.51 -33.62 5.88
N SER A 398 -41.48 -33.10 6.66
CA SER A 398 -42.91 -33.16 6.34
C SER A 398 -43.34 -32.17 5.25
N ILE A 399 -42.68 -31.00 5.19
CA ILE A 399 -42.95 -29.94 4.19
C ILE A 399 -42.50 -30.37 2.79
N ASN A 400 -41.43 -31.18 2.69
CA ASN A 400 -40.88 -31.66 1.41
C ASN A 400 -41.73 -32.75 0.75
N VAL A 401 -42.73 -33.31 1.46
CA VAL A 401 -43.59 -34.42 0.98
C VAL A 401 -44.94 -33.90 0.45
N THR A 402 -45.27 -32.63 0.67
CA THR A 402 -46.58 -32.06 0.26
C THR A 402 -46.56 -31.65 -1.22
N ASP A 403 -47.39 -32.34 -2.03
CA ASP A 403 -47.55 -32.12 -3.48
C ASP A 403 -48.01 -30.69 -3.82
N GLU A 404 -47.37 -30.08 -4.81
CA GLU A 404 -47.52 -28.67 -5.21
C GLU A 404 -48.82 -28.33 -5.95
N ASN A 405 -49.72 -29.28 -6.17
CA ASN A 405 -50.87 -29.11 -7.06
C ASN A 405 -52.22 -28.94 -6.35
N ASP A 406 -52.21 -28.61 -5.05
CA ASP A 406 -53.46 -28.37 -4.33
C ASP A 406 -53.96 -26.94 -4.57
N ILE A 407 -54.89 -26.80 -5.51
CA ILE A 407 -55.55 -25.52 -5.90
C ILE A 407 -56.18 -24.82 -4.67
N PHE A 408 -56.46 -25.59 -3.61
CA PHE A 408 -57.05 -25.14 -2.36
C PHE A 408 -56.03 -24.68 -1.29
N ASN A 409 -54.72 -24.80 -1.52
CA ASN A 409 -53.67 -24.42 -0.56
C ASN A 409 -52.53 -23.60 -1.22
N PRO A 410 -52.80 -22.38 -1.72
CA PRO A 410 -51.83 -21.58 -2.48
C PRO A 410 -50.60 -21.10 -1.68
N LEU A 411 -50.66 -21.11 -0.34
CA LEU A 411 -49.52 -20.79 0.54
C LEU A 411 -48.84 -22.04 1.11
N GLY A 412 -49.30 -23.24 0.78
CA GLY A 412 -48.75 -24.51 1.29
C GLY A 412 -48.79 -24.62 2.82
N ILE A 413 -49.80 -24.05 3.47
CA ILE A 413 -49.93 -24.00 4.92
C ILE A 413 -50.12 -25.42 5.47
N ILE A 414 -49.31 -25.80 6.46
CA ILE A 414 -49.34 -27.12 7.10
C ILE A 414 -49.60 -26.95 8.60
N LYS A 415 -50.55 -27.70 9.15
CA LYS A 415 -50.80 -27.74 10.59
C LYS A 415 -50.00 -28.89 11.22
N HIS A 416 -49.09 -28.56 12.13
CA HIS A 416 -48.30 -29.54 12.89
C HIS A 416 -48.48 -29.30 14.39
N GLY A 417 -49.29 -30.15 15.04
CA GLY A 417 -49.66 -29.97 16.44
C GLY A 417 -50.45 -28.69 16.68
N SER A 418 -49.93 -27.81 17.54
CA SER A 418 -50.51 -26.49 17.84
C SER A 418 -49.92 -25.34 17.01
N TYR A 419 -49.01 -25.66 16.07
CA TYR A 419 -48.38 -24.69 15.19
C TYR A 419 -48.91 -24.82 13.76
N LEU A 420 -49.18 -23.66 13.17
CA LEU A 420 -49.45 -23.48 11.76
C LEU A 420 -48.17 -23.04 11.07
N ILE A 421 -47.74 -23.77 10.05
CA ILE A 421 -46.43 -23.60 9.41
C ILE A 421 -46.66 -23.15 7.98
N ILE A 422 -46.08 -22.00 7.65
CA ILE A 422 -46.09 -21.41 6.32
C ILE A 422 -44.69 -21.59 5.72
N PRO A 423 -44.52 -22.44 4.69
CA PRO A 423 -43.23 -22.63 4.05
C PRO A 423 -42.85 -21.42 3.18
N LEU A 424 -41.61 -20.97 3.30
CA LEU A 424 -41.02 -19.90 2.46
C LEU A 424 -40.27 -20.57 1.31
N ARG A 425 -40.93 -20.65 0.15
CA ARG A 425 -40.44 -21.37 -1.04
C ARG A 425 -39.94 -20.39 -2.11
N THR A 426 -38.74 -20.60 -2.64
CA THR A 426 -38.26 -19.77 -3.76
C THR A 426 -38.89 -20.22 -5.08
N GLN A 427 -39.36 -19.25 -5.87
CA GLN A 427 -39.84 -19.48 -7.23
C GLN A 427 -38.66 -19.44 -8.22
N ASN A 428 -37.68 -20.32 -8.09
CA ASN A 428 -36.54 -20.29 -9.02
C ASN A 428 -36.90 -21.01 -10.33
N ILE A 429 -37.29 -20.22 -11.34
CA ILE A 429 -37.64 -20.66 -12.70
C ILE A 429 -36.39 -21.01 -13.55
N ASN A 430 -35.16 -20.76 -13.09
CA ASN A 430 -34.00 -20.66 -13.97
C ASN A 430 -32.83 -21.62 -13.75
N ASN A 431 -33.00 -22.70 -12.99
CA ASN A 431 -32.02 -23.80 -13.00
C ASN A 431 -32.69 -25.07 -13.52
N ASN A 432 -31.99 -25.82 -14.37
CA ASN A 432 -32.39 -27.08 -15.02
C ASN A 432 -32.67 -28.24 -14.03
N SER A 433 -33.41 -27.98 -12.97
CA SER A 433 -34.05 -28.96 -12.10
C SER A 433 -35.55 -28.68 -12.20
N LEU A 434 -36.19 -29.20 -13.24
CA LEU A 434 -37.62 -29.47 -13.16
C LEU A 434 -37.83 -30.36 -11.93
N ASN A 435 -38.63 -29.87 -11.00
CA ASN A 435 -39.13 -30.49 -9.76
C ASN A 435 -38.52 -29.89 -8.49
N ASN A 436 -39.38 -29.11 -7.84
CA ASN A 436 -39.42 -28.68 -6.45
C ASN A 436 -38.76 -27.32 -6.16
N PRO A 437 -39.53 -26.28 -5.81
CA PRO A 437 -39.00 -25.05 -5.26
C PRO A 437 -38.25 -25.37 -3.97
N SER A 438 -37.01 -24.89 -3.87
CA SER A 438 -36.20 -25.12 -2.67
C SER A 438 -36.78 -24.30 -1.50
N LEU A 439 -37.03 -24.97 -0.39
CA LEU A 439 -37.43 -24.35 0.87
C LEU A 439 -36.29 -23.48 1.41
N VAL A 440 -36.51 -22.17 1.51
CA VAL A 440 -35.54 -21.19 2.02
C VAL A 440 -35.73 -20.96 3.52
N GLY A 441 -36.96 -21.13 4.00
CA GLY A 441 -37.31 -20.96 5.42
C GLY A 441 -38.75 -21.38 5.72
N MET A 442 -39.20 -21.12 6.94
CA MET A 442 -40.57 -21.35 7.38
C MET A 442 -40.98 -20.33 8.45
N ILE A 443 -42.26 -19.99 8.47
CA ILE A 443 -42.90 -19.20 9.53
C ILE A 443 -43.79 -20.14 10.32
N GLY A 444 -43.56 -20.29 11.61
CA GLY A 444 -44.42 -21.05 12.52
C GLY A 444 -45.25 -20.11 13.38
N LEU A 445 -46.55 -20.31 13.43
CA LEU A 445 -47.50 -19.48 14.17
C LEU A 445 -48.28 -20.37 15.14
N TYR A 446 -48.33 -20.01 16.43
CA TYR A 446 -49.10 -20.78 17.40
C TYR A 446 -50.58 -20.46 17.26
N SER A 447 -51.38 -21.39 16.75
CA SER A 447 -52.80 -21.12 16.54
C SER A 447 -53.70 -22.35 16.57
N SER A 448 -54.90 -22.16 17.11
CA SER A 448 -55.99 -23.13 17.06
C SER A 448 -56.81 -23.04 15.77
N PHE A 449 -56.57 -22.05 14.90
CA PHE A 449 -57.32 -21.87 13.65
C PHE A 449 -57.26 -23.11 12.74
N SER A 450 -58.32 -23.31 11.97
CA SER A 450 -58.34 -24.23 10.84
C SER A 450 -57.77 -23.56 9.59
N ILE A 451 -57.19 -24.35 8.69
CA ILE A 451 -56.58 -23.85 7.44
C ILE A 451 -57.63 -23.05 6.61
N ASP A 452 -58.88 -23.53 6.58
CA ASP A 452 -60.00 -22.91 5.85
C ASP A 452 -60.44 -21.54 6.42
N GLU A 453 -60.20 -21.28 7.70
CA GLU A 453 -60.50 -19.98 8.33
C GLU A 453 -59.50 -18.92 7.87
N ILE A 454 -58.23 -19.29 7.70
CA ILE A 454 -57.15 -18.38 7.25
C ILE A 454 -57.40 -17.91 5.82
N TYR A 455 -57.84 -18.80 4.94
CA TYR A 455 -58.19 -18.46 3.55
C TYR A 455 -59.41 -17.56 3.41
N LYS A 456 -60.24 -17.46 4.46
CA LYS A 456 -61.44 -16.62 4.47
C LYS A 456 -61.21 -15.24 5.10
N LEU A 457 -60.01 -14.95 5.62
CA LEU A 457 -59.71 -13.61 6.10
C LEU A 457 -59.74 -12.59 4.96
N GLU A 458 -60.39 -11.46 5.20
CA GLU A 458 -60.39 -10.30 4.30
C GLU A 458 -58.96 -9.77 4.06
N GLU A 459 -58.07 -9.97 5.03
CA GLU A 459 -56.66 -9.56 5.02
C GLU A 459 -55.69 -10.60 4.44
N TYR A 460 -56.20 -11.70 3.88
CA TYR A 460 -55.38 -12.78 3.30
C TYR A 460 -54.35 -12.28 2.26
N ALA A 461 -54.72 -11.29 1.44
CA ALA A 461 -53.82 -10.70 0.45
C ALA A 461 -52.61 -9.98 1.10
N SER A 462 -52.82 -9.34 2.25
CA SER A 462 -51.76 -8.69 3.03
C SER A 462 -50.82 -9.73 3.66
N LEU A 463 -51.38 -10.84 4.16
CA LEU A 463 -50.60 -11.98 4.67
C LEU A 463 -49.73 -12.59 3.57
N ALA A 464 -50.29 -12.86 2.39
CA ALA A 464 -49.53 -13.39 1.25
C ALA A 464 -48.38 -12.45 0.85
N ALA A 465 -48.62 -11.13 0.81
CA ALA A 465 -47.58 -10.15 0.51
C ALA A 465 -46.45 -10.11 1.57
N LEU A 466 -46.75 -10.34 2.85
CA LEU A 466 -45.74 -10.45 3.91
C LEU A 466 -44.89 -11.72 3.76
N VAL A 467 -45.51 -12.85 3.44
CA VAL A 467 -44.84 -14.12 3.17
C VAL A 467 -43.90 -14.01 1.96
N ASP A 468 -44.35 -13.35 0.89
CA ASP A 468 -43.51 -13.10 -0.29
C ASP A 468 -42.30 -12.23 0.05
N ARG A 469 -42.49 -11.16 0.84
CA ARG A 469 -41.39 -10.28 1.27
C ARG A 469 -40.38 -11.00 2.17
N ALA A 470 -40.86 -11.82 3.11
CA ALA A 470 -40.02 -12.69 3.93
C ALA A 470 -39.18 -13.65 3.07
N THR A 471 -39.82 -14.28 2.08
CA THR A 471 -39.15 -15.20 1.16
C THR A 471 -38.07 -14.50 0.34
N MET A 472 -38.36 -13.30 -0.20
CA MET A 472 -37.39 -12.51 -0.96
C MET A 472 -36.18 -12.10 -0.11
N ALA A 473 -36.39 -11.66 1.13
CA ALA A 473 -35.31 -11.23 2.02
C ALA A 473 -34.38 -12.38 2.42
N LEU A 474 -34.93 -13.56 2.73
CA LEU A 474 -34.12 -14.75 3.02
C LEU A 474 -33.36 -15.25 1.78
N GLN A 475 -33.98 -15.18 0.59
CA GLN A 475 -33.32 -15.55 -0.66
C GLN A 475 -32.15 -14.62 -0.98
N ASP A 476 -32.33 -13.30 -0.83
CA ASP A 476 -31.25 -12.34 -1.04
C ASP A 476 -30.10 -12.58 -0.06
N ARG A 477 -30.41 -12.85 1.21
CA ARG A 477 -29.40 -13.23 2.22
C ARG A 477 -28.60 -14.47 1.81
N PHE A 478 -29.27 -15.51 1.32
CA PHE A 478 -28.62 -16.74 0.88
C PHE A 478 -27.63 -16.48 -0.27
N LEU A 479 -28.04 -15.72 -1.29
CA LEU A 479 -27.17 -15.33 -2.41
C LEU A 479 -25.95 -14.53 -1.94
N GLN A 480 -26.13 -13.59 -1.00
CA GLN A 480 -25.02 -12.84 -0.43
C GLN A 480 -24.03 -13.76 0.32
N PHE A 481 -24.53 -14.74 1.07
CA PHE A 481 -23.69 -15.72 1.76
C PHE A 481 -22.85 -16.55 0.79
N GLU A 482 -23.42 -17.00 -0.33
CA GLU A 482 -22.67 -17.71 -1.37
C GLU A 482 -21.54 -16.87 -1.97
N VAL A 483 -21.82 -15.59 -2.25
CA VAL A 483 -20.80 -14.65 -2.77
C VAL A 483 -19.66 -14.48 -1.76
N PHE A 484 -19.96 -14.33 -0.47
CA PHE A 484 -18.93 -14.23 0.57
C PHE A 484 -18.09 -15.51 0.68
N LYS A 485 -18.72 -16.69 0.62
CA LYS A 485 -18.03 -17.97 0.63
C LYS A 485 -17.07 -18.14 -0.55
N VAL A 486 -17.44 -17.59 -1.72
CA VAL A 486 -16.55 -17.57 -2.90
C VAL A 486 -15.42 -16.55 -2.70
N MET A 487 -15.73 -15.36 -2.17
CA MET A 487 -14.73 -14.31 -1.91
C MET A 487 -13.68 -14.74 -0.89
N ASP A 488 -14.08 -15.42 0.19
CA ASP A 488 -13.18 -15.97 1.21
C ASP A 488 -12.18 -16.97 0.62
N LYS A 489 -12.55 -17.67 -0.47
CA LYS A 489 -11.65 -18.54 -1.22
C LYS A 489 -10.70 -17.78 -2.14
N LEU A 490 -11.14 -16.67 -2.72
CA LEU A 490 -10.35 -15.87 -3.67
C LEU A 490 -9.35 -14.92 -2.99
N LEU A 491 -9.66 -14.43 -1.79
CA LEU A 491 -8.81 -13.49 -1.05
C LEU A 491 -7.36 -14.00 -0.87
N PRO A 492 -7.12 -15.26 -0.44
CA PRO A 492 -5.77 -15.80 -0.33
C PRO A 492 -4.99 -15.79 -1.65
N GLU A 493 -5.63 -16.14 -2.77
CA GLU A 493 -4.98 -16.17 -4.09
C GLU A 493 -4.57 -14.76 -4.55
N VAL A 494 -5.43 -13.77 -4.30
CA VAL A 494 -5.13 -12.37 -4.61
C VAL A 494 -3.97 -11.85 -3.78
N GLU A 495 -3.93 -12.18 -2.49
CA GLU A 495 -2.79 -11.83 -1.62
C GLU A 495 -1.50 -12.47 -2.09
N GLU A 496 -1.52 -13.74 -2.51
CA GLU A 496 -0.34 -14.42 -3.05
C GLU A 496 0.19 -13.73 -4.31
N LEU A 497 -0.70 -13.37 -5.25
CA LEU A 497 -0.34 -12.60 -6.44
C LEU A 497 0.23 -11.21 -6.10
N GLN A 498 -0.30 -10.55 -5.08
CA GLN A 498 0.25 -9.28 -4.59
C GLN A 498 1.63 -9.46 -3.94
N ARG A 499 1.83 -10.51 -3.15
CA ARG A 499 3.12 -10.88 -2.56
C ARG A 499 4.15 -11.20 -3.65
N MET A 500 3.78 -11.97 -4.67
CA MET A 500 4.62 -12.25 -5.84
C MET A 500 5.03 -10.98 -6.58
N ARG A 501 4.06 -10.09 -6.86
CA ARG A 501 4.34 -8.78 -7.49
C ARG A 501 5.26 -7.90 -6.64
N ALA A 502 5.06 -7.91 -5.32
CA ALA A 502 5.89 -7.18 -4.37
C ALA A 502 7.34 -7.68 -4.39
N ALA A 503 7.53 -9.01 -4.41
CA ALA A 503 8.83 -9.65 -4.43
C ALA A 503 9.63 -9.32 -5.71
N VAL A 504 8.95 -9.30 -6.87
CA VAL A 504 9.54 -8.89 -8.17
C VAL A 504 10.00 -7.43 -8.16
N SER A 505 9.22 -6.53 -7.54
CA SER A 505 9.55 -5.10 -7.48
C SER A 505 10.80 -4.81 -6.61
N TYR A 506 11.01 -5.59 -5.53
CA TYR A 506 12.10 -5.33 -4.57
C TYR A 506 13.44 -5.96 -4.96
N LYS A 507 13.44 -7.17 -5.54
CA LYS A 507 14.65 -7.97 -5.80
C LYS A 507 14.86 -8.38 -7.27
N GLY A 508 14.03 -7.89 -8.18
CA GLY A 508 14.13 -8.15 -9.61
C GLY A 508 13.71 -9.57 -10.01
N ALA A 509 13.87 -9.90 -11.30
CA ALA A 509 13.44 -11.18 -11.88
C ALA A 509 14.11 -12.42 -11.27
N ALA A 510 15.23 -12.26 -10.55
CA ALA A 510 15.94 -13.35 -9.88
C ALA A 510 15.12 -14.02 -8.76
N VAL A 511 14.10 -13.35 -8.21
CA VAL A 511 13.21 -13.94 -7.19
C VAL A 511 12.17 -14.89 -7.77
N LEU A 512 11.83 -14.75 -9.06
CA LEU A 512 10.94 -15.71 -9.72
C LEU A 512 11.62 -17.08 -9.93
N THR A 513 12.95 -17.13 -9.80
CA THR A 513 13.76 -18.33 -10.03
C THR A 513 14.40 -18.91 -8.78
N ALA A 514 14.46 -18.16 -7.67
CA ALA A 514 15.09 -18.60 -6.42
C ALA A 514 14.06 -19.22 -5.46
N THR A 515 14.28 -20.47 -5.02
CA THR A 515 13.51 -21.08 -3.93
C THR A 515 13.74 -20.29 -2.64
N ASN A 516 12.73 -19.60 -2.14
CA ASN A 516 12.84 -18.76 -0.95
C ASN A 516 12.67 -19.62 0.31
N LEU A 517 13.75 -19.84 1.05
CA LEU A 517 13.72 -20.61 2.30
C LEU A 517 13.10 -19.84 3.49
N ASN A 518 12.75 -18.56 3.33
CA ASN A 518 12.00 -17.77 4.31
C ASN A 518 10.47 -17.88 4.16
N ASP A 519 9.99 -18.80 3.32
CA ASP A 519 8.57 -19.10 3.15
C ASP A 519 8.02 -19.83 4.41
N PRO A 520 6.85 -19.46 4.96
CA PRO A 520 6.19 -20.24 6.01
C PRO A 520 6.02 -21.74 5.66
N ASP A 521 5.96 -22.08 4.36
CA ASP A 521 5.85 -23.47 3.91
C ASP A 521 7.20 -24.21 3.84
N ALA A 522 8.34 -23.55 4.04
CA ALA A 522 9.67 -24.18 3.96
C ALA A 522 9.86 -25.32 4.97
N VAL A 523 9.29 -25.18 6.17
CA VAL A 523 9.27 -26.22 7.21
C VAL A 523 8.54 -27.48 6.72
N SER A 524 7.47 -27.29 5.95
CA SER A 524 6.69 -28.40 5.39
C SER A 524 7.47 -29.16 4.32
N TRP A 525 8.29 -28.46 3.52
CA TRP A 525 9.15 -29.06 2.49
C TRP A 525 10.27 -29.88 3.11
N VAL A 526 10.93 -29.37 4.14
CA VAL A 526 11.97 -30.11 4.89
C VAL A 526 11.35 -31.34 5.58
N LYS A 527 10.20 -31.19 6.24
CA LYS A 527 9.48 -32.32 6.84
C LYS A 527 9.11 -33.40 5.80
N GLY A 528 8.61 -32.96 4.63
CA GLY A 528 8.24 -33.86 3.53
C GLY A 528 9.42 -34.62 2.95
N ALA A 529 10.55 -33.93 2.77
CA ALA A 529 11.80 -34.51 2.29
C ALA A 529 12.43 -35.48 3.30
N LEU A 530 12.49 -35.12 4.59
CA LEU A 530 12.95 -36.01 5.66
C LEU A 530 12.05 -37.25 5.81
N GLY A 531 10.73 -37.08 5.70
CA GLY A 531 9.79 -38.20 5.75
C GLY A 531 9.97 -39.22 4.63
N HIS A 532 10.52 -38.81 3.48
CA HIS A 532 10.82 -39.66 2.32
C HIS A 532 12.34 -39.77 2.07
N TYR A 533 13.15 -39.66 3.12
CA TYR A 533 14.61 -39.67 3.03
C TYR A 533 15.20 -40.88 2.29
N TRP A 534 14.57 -42.05 2.44
CA TRP A 534 14.97 -43.31 1.78
C TRP A 534 14.35 -43.53 0.39
N GLY A 535 13.56 -42.58 -0.11
CA GLY A 535 12.92 -42.65 -1.42
C GLY A 535 11.43 -42.32 -1.36
N GLY A 536 10.96 -41.50 -2.30
CA GLY A 536 9.55 -41.15 -2.45
C GLY A 536 9.35 -39.82 -3.18
N PRO A 537 8.13 -39.55 -3.68
CA PRO A 537 7.86 -38.40 -4.54
C PRO A 537 8.20 -37.08 -3.84
N ARG A 538 7.95 -36.95 -2.53
CA ARG A 538 8.21 -35.71 -1.78
C ARG A 538 9.69 -35.36 -1.60
N LEU A 539 10.62 -36.28 -1.84
CA LEU A 539 12.06 -35.96 -1.89
C LEU A 539 12.45 -35.54 -3.32
N SER A 540 12.03 -36.29 -4.34
CA SER A 540 12.39 -36.04 -5.73
C SER A 540 11.71 -34.82 -6.37
N SER A 541 10.50 -34.47 -5.93
CA SER A 541 9.75 -33.29 -6.39
C SER A 541 9.83 -32.11 -5.42
N SER A 542 10.72 -32.17 -4.42
CA SER A 542 10.84 -31.12 -3.42
C SER A 542 11.34 -29.81 -4.03
N PRO A 543 10.76 -28.64 -3.68
CA PRO A 543 11.32 -27.32 -4.03
C PRO A 543 12.78 -27.12 -3.58
N LEU A 544 13.22 -27.87 -2.56
CA LEU A 544 14.60 -27.86 -2.05
C LEU A 544 15.63 -28.32 -3.09
N MET A 545 15.22 -29.06 -4.13
CA MET A 545 16.11 -29.53 -5.20
C MET A 545 16.70 -28.39 -6.04
N LYS A 546 16.05 -27.21 -6.02
CA LYS A 546 16.47 -26.01 -6.76
C LYS A 546 17.41 -25.11 -5.95
N LEU A 547 17.79 -25.51 -4.74
CA LEU A 547 18.74 -24.76 -3.90
C LEU A 547 20.15 -24.82 -4.51
N ARG A 548 20.89 -23.73 -4.37
CA ARG A 548 22.26 -23.64 -4.92
C ARG A 548 23.22 -24.58 -4.21
N ILE A 549 23.06 -24.79 -2.90
CA ILE A 549 23.85 -25.80 -2.18
C ILE A 549 23.66 -27.20 -2.77
N VAL A 550 22.45 -27.54 -3.23
CA VAL A 550 22.15 -28.84 -3.85
C VAL A 550 22.77 -28.91 -5.23
N GLU A 551 22.71 -27.83 -6.00
CA GLU A 551 23.34 -27.73 -7.31
C GLU A 551 24.88 -27.83 -7.21
N GLY A 552 25.49 -27.23 -6.18
CA GLY A 552 26.92 -27.34 -5.89
C GLY A 552 27.35 -28.75 -5.47
N GLU A 553 26.57 -29.42 -4.62
CA GLU A 553 26.82 -30.81 -4.16
C GLU A 553 26.51 -31.88 -5.22
N LYS A 554 25.75 -31.53 -6.26
CA LYS A 554 25.41 -32.42 -7.37
C LYS A 554 26.65 -32.98 -8.08
N SER A 555 27.69 -32.16 -8.20
CA SER A 555 28.98 -32.53 -8.81
C SER A 555 29.67 -33.68 -8.07
N ARG A 556 29.54 -33.74 -6.74
CA ARG A 556 30.12 -34.79 -5.89
C ARG A 556 29.34 -36.11 -5.95
N HIS A 557 28.09 -36.07 -6.42
CA HIS A 557 27.17 -37.21 -6.47
C HIS A 557 26.79 -37.61 -7.90
N HIS A 558 27.75 -37.53 -8.83
CA HIS A 558 27.61 -38.01 -10.22
C HIS A 558 26.38 -37.42 -10.95
N GLY A 559 26.02 -36.16 -10.68
CA GLY A 559 24.89 -35.53 -11.35
C GLY A 559 23.51 -35.86 -10.76
N ASN A 560 23.44 -36.62 -9.66
CA ASN A 560 22.16 -36.99 -9.05
C ASN A 560 21.73 -35.97 -7.97
N SER A 561 20.76 -35.13 -8.32
CA SER A 561 20.22 -34.11 -7.41
C SER A 561 19.52 -34.70 -6.17
N VAL A 562 18.95 -35.92 -6.26
CA VAL A 562 18.27 -36.56 -5.12
C VAL A 562 19.31 -37.02 -4.09
N LEU A 563 20.44 -37.56 -4.54
CA LEU A 563 21.55 -37.94 -3.65
C LEU A 563 22.22 -36.71 -3.03
N ALA A 564 22.36 -35.62 -3.79
CA ALA A 564 22.89 -34.36 -3.28
C ALA A 564 21.97 -33.73 -2.21
N LEU A 565 20.66 -33.68 -2.44
CA LEU A 565 19.71 -33.21 -1.41
C LEU A 565 19.76 -34.10 -0.16
N ARG A 566 19.88 -35.42 -0.35
CA ARG A 566 20.00 -36.38 0.76
C ARG A 566 21.28 -36.20 1.57
N SER A 567 22.41 -35.92 0.91
CA SER A 567 23.69 -35.66 1.60
C SER A 567 23.60 -34.37 2.44
N ILE A 568 22.95 -33.33 1.90
CA ILE A 568 22.74 -32.06 2.58
C ILE A 568 21.83 -32.21 3.79
N LEU A 569 20.69 -32.89 3.65
CA LEU A 569 19.79 -33.18 4.77
C LEU A 569 20.50 -33.98 5.88
N LYS A 570 21.30 -34.98 5.50
CA LYS A 570 22.10 -35.74 6.46
C LYS A 570 23.10 -34.85 7.19
N SER A 571 23.83 -34.03 6.43
CA SER A 571 24.86 -33.16 6.98
C SER A 571 24.25 -32.08 7.89
N ALA A 572 23.08 -31.53 7.56
CA ALA A 572 22.34 -30.60 8.42
C ALA A 572 21.84 -31.26 9.72
N ILE A 573 21.53 -32.56 9.72
CA ILE A 573 21.22 -33.30 10.95
C ILE A 573 22.49 -33.52 11.79
N GLU A 574 23.61 -33.90 11.17
CA GLU A 574 24.88 -34.12 11.87
C GLU A 574 25.43 -32.83 12.51
N ASP A 575 25.17 -31.68 11.89
CA ASP A 575 25.50 -30.36 12.41
C ASP A 575 24.79 -30.00 13.73
N LEU A 576 23.68 -30.69 14.04
CA LEU A 576 22.93 -30.53 15.29
C LEU A 576 23.45 -31.47 16.40
N ARG A 577 24.49 -32.26 16.14
CA ARG A 577 25.07 -33.19 17.10
C ARG A 577 25.85 -32.43 18.20
N PRO A 578 25.49 -32.57 19.49
CA PRO A 578 26.25 -31.99 20.58
C PRO A 578 27.61 -32.67 20.80
N GLU A 579 28.56 -31.98 21.44
CA GLU A 579 29.88 -32.54 21.79
C GLU A 579 29.77 -33.60 22.91
N GLY A 580 30.43 -34.75 22.74
CA GLY A 580 30.51 -35.82 23.73
C GLY A 580 29.98 -37.19 23.27
N GLN A 581 29.97 -38.16 24.20
CA GLN A 581 29.39 -39.49 23.96
C GLN A 581 27.86 -39.42 24.00
N ARG A 582 27.20 -40.24 23.16
CA ARG A 582 25.74 -40.25 22.98
C ARG A 582 25.02 -40.41 24.33
N LYS A 583 24.18 -39.44 24.66
CA LYS A 583 23.31 -39.48 25.86
C LYS A 583 21.87 -39.22 25.46
N PHE A 584 20.93 -39.74 26.25
CA PHE A 584 19.50 -39.42 26.15
C PHE A 584 19.15 -38.24 27.06
N THR A 585 19.92 -37.16 26.95
CA THR A 585 19.74 -35.92 27.72
C THR A 585 19.02 -34.85 26.89
N ILE A 586 18.56 -33.78 27.56
CA ILE A 586 17.82 -32.66 26.94
C ILE A 586 18.60 -32.02 25.78
N GLU A 587 19.93 -31.93 25.90
CA GLU A 587 20.82 -31.39 24.86
C GLU A 587 20.86 -32.25 23.59
N TRP A 588 20.75 -33.58 23.73
CA TRP A 588 20.76 -34.53 22.61
C TRP A 588 19.37 -34.80 22.03
N LEU A 589 18.32 -34.25 22.63
CA LEU A 589 16.94 -34.61 22.35
C LEU A 589 16.54 -34.30 20.90
N LEU A 590 16.90 -33.13 20.36
CA LEU A 590 16.56 -32.74 18.99
C LEU A 590 17.27 -33.63 17.95
N TYR A 591 18.58 -33.86 18.12
CA TYR A 591 19.36 -34.76 17.27
C TYR A 591 18.82 -36.18 17.30
N ASN A 592 18.57 -36.73 18.50
CA ASN A 592 18.05 -38.09 18.64
C ASN A 592 16.66 -38.24 17.99
N ILE A 593 15.77 -37.24 18.07
CA ILE A 593 14.47 -37.28 17.39
C ILE A 593 14.67 -37.40 15.87
N LEU A 594 15.57 -36.60 15.28
CA LEU A 594 15.80 -36.59 13.83
C LEU A 594 16.46 -37.90 13.36
N GLU A 595 17.51 -38.34 14.05
CA GLU A 595 18.25 -39.56 13.72
C GLU A 595 17.36 -40.81 13.85
N LEU A 596 16.69 -40.98 14.99
CA LEU A 596 15.86 -42.16 15.26
C LEU A 596 14.65 -42.21 14.33
N LYS A 597 14.02 -41.05 14.02
CA LYS A 597 12.83 -41.02 13.18
C LYS A 597 13.12 -41.13 11.70
N PHE A 598 14.07 -40.35 11.19
CA PHE A 598 14.23 -40.16 9.74
C PHE A 598 15.40 -40.95 9.16
N LEU A 599 16.50 -41.13 9.91
CA LEU A 599 17.64 -41.92 9.44
C LEU A 599 17.46 -43.41 9.74
N GLN A 600 17.02 -43.76 10.96
CA GLN A 600 16.83 -45.15 11.39
C GLN A 600 15.41 -45.69 11.13
N GLY A 601 14.43 -44.82 10.88
CA GLY A 601 13.07 -45.22 10.49
C GLY A 601 12.18 -45.78 11.60
N LEU A 602 12.49 -45.52 12.88
CA LEU A 602 11.72 -46.06 14.01
C LEU A 602 10.30 -45.47 14.10
N LYS A 603 9.40 -46.24 14.74
CA LYS A 603 8.02 -45.79 15.02
C LYS A 603 8.00 -44.77 16.17
N VAL A 604 7.07 -43.81 16.12
CA VAL A 604 6.99 -42.72 17.12
C VAL A 604 6.86 -43.25 18.54
N ARG A 605 6.04 -44.29 18.75
CA ARG A 605 5.86 -44.95 20.06
C ARG A 605 7.15 -45.54 20.63
N GLU A 606 7.98 -46.14 19.79
CA GLU A 606 9.27 -46.70 20.19
C GLU A 606 10.28 -45.60 20.54
N ILE A 607 10.26 -44.49 19.81
CA ILE A 607 11.11 -43.32 20.05
C ILE A 607 10.71 -42.63 21.36
N ALA A 608 9.41 -42.41 21.57
CA ALA A 608 8.86 -41.85 22.79
C ALA A 608 9.27 -42.68 24.02
N THR A 609 9.22 -44.01 23.90
CA THR A 609 9.66 -44.93 24.96
C THR A 609 11.18 -44.86 25.20
N LYS A 610 12.00 -44.86 24.13
CA LYS A 610 13.46 -44.76 24.22
C LYS A 610 13.95 -43.42 24.78
N LEU A 611 13.23 -42.34 24.51
CA LEU A 611 13.55 -40.99 24.99
C LEU A 611 12.89 -40.64 26.32
N ALA A 612 12.03 -41.50 26.86
CA ALA A 612 11.20 -41.22 28.03
C ALA A 612 10.36 -39.93 27.91
N VAL A 613 9.76 -39.69 26.74
CA VAL A 613 8.95 -38.50 26.42
C VAL A 613 7.53 -38.91 25.99
N SER A 614 6.51 -38.12 26.34
CA SER A 614 5.13 -38.32 25.87
C SER A 614 5.00 -38.09 24.35
N GLU A 615 4.07 -38.76 23.66
CA GLU A 615 3.83 -38.57 22.22
C GLU A 615 3.49 -37.11 21.87
N ALA A 616 2.74 -36.42 22.73
CA ALA A 616 2.39 -35.01 22.52
C ALA A 616 3.64 -34.09 22.56
N ASP A 617 4.56 -34.34 23.50
CA ASP A 617 5.79 -33.57 23.61
C ASP A 617 6.80 -33.96 22.50
N TYR A 618 6.80 -35.23 22.07
CA TYR A 618 7.55 -35.66 20.89
C TYR A 618 7.16 -34.84 19.65
N TYR A 619 5.87 -34.68 19.33
CA TYR A 619 5.45 -33.91 18.16
C TYR A 619 5.84 -32.43 18.26
N ARG A 620 5.78 -31.86 19.46
CA ARG A 620 6.23 -30.48 19.72
C ARG A 620 7.73 -30.34 19.46
N LYS A 621 8.55 -31.23 20.03
CA LYS A 621 10.02 -31.22 19.89
C LYS A 621 10.46 -31.59 18.48
N GLN A 622 9.74 -32.46 17.79
CA GLN A 622 9.98 -32.79 16.38
C GLN A 622 9.82 -31.55 15.49
N ARG A 623 8.80 -30.72 15.72
CA ARG A 623 8.63 -29.48 14.95
C ARG A 623 9.79 -28.52 15.15
N VAL A 624 10.25 -28.36 16.40
CA VAL A 624 11.44 -27.56 16.73
C VAL A 624 12.69 -28.13 16.03
N ALA A 625 12.90 -29.44 16.10
CA ALA A 625 14.05 -30.09 15.48
C ALA A 625 14.08 -29.92 13.94
N ILE A 626 12.91 -29.98 13.28
CA ILE A 626 12.83 -29.74 11.82
C ILE A 626 13.13 -28.27 11.48
N ASN A 627 12.71 -27.32 12.33
CA ASN A 627 13.04 -25.90 12.13
C ASN A 627 14.55 -25.67 12.24
N GLU A 628 15.22 -26.27 13.21
CA GLU A 628 16.69 -26.19 13.36
C GLU A 628 17.42 -26.72 12.12
N VAL A 629 16.94 -27.83 11.53
CA VAL A 629 17.48 -28.34 10.26
C VAL A 629 17.29 -27.34 9.12
N LEU A 630 16.14 -26.68 9.05
CA LEU A 630 15.89 -25.64 8.06
C LEU A 630 16.85 -24.45 8.24
N GLU A 631 17.08 -24.01 9.49
CA GLU A 631 18.01 -22.92 9.79
C GLU A 631 19.44 -23.25 9.33
N ARG A 632 19.94 -24.46 9.58
CA ARG A 632 21.27 -24.89 9.06
C ARG A 632 21.34 -24.95 7.54
N ILE A 633 20.24 -25.31 6.88
CA ILE A 633 20.17 -25.29 5.41
C ILE A 633 20.20 -23.84 4.89
N VAL A 634 19.52 -22.91 5.57
CA VAL A 634 19.53 -21.47 5.24
C VAL A 634 20.91 -20.87 5.42
N GLU A 635 21.59 -21.18 6.52
CA GLU A 635 22.97 -20.72 6.79
C GLU A 635 23.91 -21.15 5.66
N ARG A 636 23.88 -22.44 5.30
CA ARG A 636 24.72 -22.98 4.22
C ARG A 636 24.37 -22.40 2.85
N GLU A 637 23.09 -22.15 2.57
CA GLU A 637 22.68 -21.47 1.32
C GLU A 637 23.23 -20.04 1.27
N SER A 638 23.24 -19.34 2.41
CA SER A 638 23.81 -17.99 2.50
C SER A 638 25.33 -17.97 2.32
N GLU A 639 26.06 -18.95 2.85
CA GLU A 639 27.52 -19.08 2.66
C GLU A 639 27.89 -19.42 1.20
N SER A 640 27.07 -20.26 0.55
CA SER A 640 27.21 -20.55 -0.89
C SER A 640 27.02 -19.29 -1.74
N ASP A 641 26.09 -18.41 -1.35
CA ASP A 641 25.89 -17.10 -1.98
C ASP A 641 27.12 -16.18 -1.81
N PHE A 642 27.91 -16.30 -0.74
CA PHE A 642 29.15 -15.53 -0.55
C PHE A 642 30.32 -16.08 -1.37
N ASN A 643 30.54 -17.41 -1.41
CA ASN A 643 31.69 -17.99 -2.10
C ASN A 643 31.66 -17.85 -3.64
N VAL A 644 30.47 -17.80 -4.25
CA VAL A 644 30.33 -17.59 -5.71
C VAL A 644 30.65 -16.14 -6.12
N VAL A 645 30.64 -15.19 -5.18
CA VAL A 645 30.99 -13.78 -5.42
C VAL A 645 32.51 -13.56 -5.44
N ASP A 646 33.30 -14.41 -4.78
CA ASP A 646 34.77 -14.30 -4.76
C ASP A 646 35.46 -15.02 -5.93
N THR A 647 34.77 -15.93 -6.63
CA THR A 647 35.33 -16.67 -7.79
C THR A 647 34.94 -16.09 -9.17
N ASN A 648 34.26 -14.94 -9.24
CA ASN A 648 33.81 -14.30 -10.50
C ASN A 648 34.31 -12.88 -10.73
#